data_AF-A0A1T5AW12-F1
#
_entry.id   AF-A0A1T5AW12-F1
#
_cell.length_a   1.000
_cell.length_b   1.000
_cell.length_c   1.000
_cell.angle_alpha   90.00
_cell.angle_beta   90.00
_cell.angle_gamma   90.00
#
_symmetry.space_group_name_H-M   'P 1'
#
loop_
_entity.id
_entity.type
_entity.pdbx_description
1 polymer ?
#
loop_
_entity_poly.entity_id
_entity_poly.type
_entity_poly.pdbx_seq_one_letter_code
_entity_poly.pdbx_strand_id
1 'polypeptide(L)'
;MFDTKKVEIQWGGQTLTLETGRVARQADGAVLATLGETVVLCAVTAARSVKEGQDFFPLTVHYQEKYFSSGRIPGGFFKRERGATEKETLVSRLIDRPVRPLFPEGFYNEINVIAQVLSYDGENEPDILAMIAASAALTISGVPFMGPIGAARVGYKDGEYQLNPTDADVAAGDLDLVVAATHDAVMMVESEAKELSEEVMLGAVMFAHKASQDVIKAIIKLAEKSAKDPWEMAPQADLSAAKTKLKKLVGKDITAAYKLTNKSARSSALNEARAKAKAAFADATPQDQMAAIKLVKKLEAEIVRTAILKEGRRIDGRDTRTVRPIVAEAHFLPRAHGSALFTRGETQTIATCTLGTKDAEQMIDGLNGLRYEHFMLHYNFPPYSVGEVGRFGAPGRREVGHGKLAWRALHAVLPTKEEFPYTIRLTSDITESNGSSSMATVCGGSLAMMDAGVPIKRPVSGIAMGLILEGKDFAVISDILGDEDHLGDMDFKVAGTSEGITSLQMDIKIAGITEEIMKVALTQAKEGRAHILGEMAKALDHTRSELSAHAPRIETMSVPKDKIRDIIGTGGKIIREIVATTGAKVDIDDDGTVKISSSDTAQIEAAKNWIIGIVAEPEVGKIYTGKVVNLVDFGAFVNFMGGKDGLVHVSEIKNERVEKVADVLSEGQEVKVKVLEIDNRGKVRLSMRVVDQETGEELPDTRPPREERPRGERGDRGDRGPRRDGDRRREGGDRGPRRDRGDRPRRERSEGGDEGPAPDFAPAFLTRDDD
;
A
#
# COMPACT_ATOMS: atom_id res chain seq x y z
N MET A 1 -16.04 42.63 13.98
CA MET A 1 -16.66 41.28 14.02
C MET A 1 -16.48 40.67 12.63
N PHE A 2 -16.23 39.37 12.50
CA PHE A 2 -16.04 38.74 11.19
C PHE A 2 -17.38 38.64 10.44
N ASP A 3 -17.42 39.00 9.15
CA ASP A 3 -18.59 38.73 8.31
C ASP A 3 -18.58 37.26 7.87
N THR A 4 -19.13 36.40 8.73
CA THR A 4 -19.10 34.95 8.53
C THR A 4 -20.37 34.52 7.79
N LYS A 5 -20.22 33.78 6.69
CA LYS A 5 -21.34 33.17 5.96
C LYS A 5 -21.26 31.66 6.13
N LYS A 6 -22.41 31.04 6.36
CA LYS A 6 -22.53 29.61 6.63
C LYS A 6 -23.74 29.00 5.90
N VAL A 7 -23.57 27.78 5.41
CA VAL A 7 -24.63 26.93 4.84
C VAL A 7 -24.51 25.54 5.46
N GLU A 8 -25.64 24.95 5.83
CA GLU A 8 -25.73 23.60 6.39
C GLU A 8 -26.75 22.76 5.61
N ILE A 9 -26.44 21.49 5.39
CA ILE A 9 -27.36 20.49 4.83
C ILE A 9 -27.23 19.17 5.58
N GLN A 10 -28.31 18.36 5.55
CA GLN A 10 -28.23 16.95 5.91
C GLN A 10 -27.80 16.14 4.70
N TRP A 11 -26.74 15.35 4.83
CA TRP A 11 -26.14 14.58 3.73
C TRP A 11 -25.59 13.26 4.28
N GLY A 12 -26.06 12.13 3.75
CA GLY A 12 -25.63 10.80 4.23
C GLY A 12 -25.95 10.54 5.70
N GLY A 13 -27.02 11.13 6.24
CA GLY A 13 -27.37 11.01 7.67
C GLY A 13 -26.58 11.90 8.62
N GLN A 14 -25.66 12.73 8.10
CA GLN A 14 -24.86 13.65 8.89
C GLN A 14 -25.03 15.10 8.43
N THR A 15 -24.59 16.06 9.27
CA THR A 15 -24.65 17.48 8.92
C THR A 15 -23.37 17.91 8.22
N LEU A 16 -23.48 18.33 6.96
CA LEU A 16 -22.41 19.02 6.23
C LEU A 16 -22.56 20.53 6.43
N THR A 17 -21.51 21.16 6.94
CA THR A 17 -21.39 22.61 7.09
C THR A 17 -20.32 23.17 6.16
N LEU A 18 -20.65 24.26 5.46
CA LEU A 18 -19.69 25.07 4.70
C LEU A 18 -19.66 26.49 5.27
N GLU A 19 -18.50 26.94 5.72
CA GLU A 19 -18.31 28.26 6.33
C GLU A 19 -17.22 29.06 5.60
N THR A 20 -17.43 30.36 5.41
CA THR A 20 -16.42 31.29 4.89
C THR A 20 -16.47 32.65 5.60
N GLY A 21 -15.48 33.51 5.33
CA GLY A 21 -15.40 34.88 5.85
C GLY A 21 -14.75 35.02 7.23
N ARG A 22 -14.51 33.91 7.94
CA ARG A 22 -13.81 33.89 9.24
C ARG A 22 -12.30 33.62 9.10
N VAL A 23 -11.93 32.56 8.38
CA VAL A 23 -10.54 32.04 8.29
C VAL A 23 -9.94 32.32 6.90
N ALA A 24 -8.62 32.52 6.83
CA ALA A 24 -7.84 32.65 5.58
C ALA A 24 -8.35 33.71 4.58
N ARG A 25 -8.86 34.85 5.08
CA ARG A 25 -9.51 35.92 4.29
C ARG A 25 -8.64 36.60 3.21
N GLN A 26 -7.33 36.39 3.24
CA GLN A 26 -6.41 36.91 2.20
C GLN A 26 -6.40 36.05 0.93
N ALA A 27 -6.87 34.80 0.99
CA ALA A 27 -7.02 33.95 -0.17
C ALA A 27 -8.09 34.52 -1.12
N ASP A 28 -8.03 34.17 -2.41
CA ASP A 28 -9.10 34.51 -3.35
C ASP A 28 -10.40 33.82 -2.93
N GLY A 29 -10.36 32.56 -2.49
CA GLY A 29 -11.46 31.89 -1.82
C GLY A 29 -10.98 31.00 -0.67
N ALA A 30 -11.73 30.92 0.42
CA ALA A 30 -11.41 30.02 1.53
C ALA A 30 -12.69 29.48 2.19
N VAL A 31 -12.76 28.17 2.38
CA VAL A 31 -13.90 27.49 3.00
C VAL A 31 -13.40 26.55 4.09
N LEU A 32 -14.03 26.65 5.26
CA LEU A 32 -13.93 25.67 6.32
C LEU A 32 -15.15 24.74 6.21
N ALA A 33 -14.90 23.50 5.79
CA ALA A 33 -15.93 22.49 5.64
C ALA A 33 -15.91 21.54 6.85
N THR A 34 -17.08 21.12 7.31
CA THR A 34 -17.24 20.21 8.45
C THR A 34 -18.29 19.16 8.12
N LEU A 35 -17.97 17.88 8.34
CA LEU A 35 -18.89 16.76 8.26
C LEU A 35 -18.71 15.93 9.54
N GLY A 36 -19.74 15.85 10.38
CA GLY A 36 -19.56 15.33 11.74
C GLY A 36 -18.59 16.19 12.54
N GLU A 37 -17.50 15.59 13.03
CA GLU A 37 -16.41 16.31 13.71
C GLU A 37 -15.13 16.40 12.86
N THR A 38 -15.14 15.83 11.65
CA THR A 38 -14.07 16.00 10.66
C THR A 38 -14.16 17.38 10.00
N VAL A 39 -13.03 18.11 10.01
CA VAL A 39 -12.94 19.51 9.56
C VAL A 39 -11.79 19.67 8.58
N VAL A 40 -12.07 20.23 7.41
CA VAL A 40 -11.07 20.57 6.39
C VAL A 40 -11.14 22.06 6.06
N LEU A 41 -9.99 22.74 6.11
CA LEU A 41 -9.83 24.09 5.57
C LEU A 41 -9.28 23.99 4.15
N CYS A 42 -10.00 24.53 3.17
CA CYS A 42 -9.47 24.72 1.83
C CYS A 42 -9.31 26.21 1.50
N ALA A 43 -8.14 26.60 1.03
CA ALA A 43 -7.84 27.94 0.56
C ALA A 43 -7.33 27.92 -0.90
N VAL A 44 -7.82 28.85 -1.71
CA VAL A 44 -7.50 29.03 -3.12
C VAL A 44 -6.84 30.39 -3.32
N THR A 45 -5.69 30.40 -3.96
CA THR A 45 -5.04 31.62 -4.44
C THR A 45 -4.77 31.54 -5.93
N ALA A 46 -4.92 32.66 -6.62
CA ALA A 46 -4.70 32.76 -8.04
C ALA A 46 -3.83 33.97 -8.39
N ALA A 47 -2.86 33.77 -9.26
CA ALA A 47 -2.05 34.86 -9.80
C ALA A 47 -2.92 35.78 -10.68
N ARG A 48 -2.77 37.10 -10.56
CA ARG A 48 -3.52 38.08 -11.37
C ARG A 48 -2.98 38.23 -12.79
N SER A 49 -1.73 37.84 -13.02
CA SER A 49 -1.08 37.85 -14.33
C SER A 49 -0.63 36.44 -14.74
N VAL A 50 -0.57 36.23 -16.05
CA VAL A 50 0.00 35.02 -16.66
C VAL A 50 1.50 35.23 -16.81
N LYS A 51 2.31 34.21 -16.49
CA LYS A 51 3.76 34.24 -16.71
C LYS A 51 4.06 34.32 -18.22
N GLU A 52 5.06 35.10 -18.60
CA GLU A 52 5.47 35.19 -20.01
C GLU A 52 5.89 33.81 -20.53
N GLY A 53 5.42 33.44 -21.72
CA GLY A 53 5.70 32.13 -22.34
C GLY A 53 4.93 30.94 -21.76
N GLN A 54 4.01 31.14 -20.81
CA GLN A 54 3.22 30.06 -20.19
C GLN A 54 2.33 29.33 -21.22
N ASP A 55 2.65 28.08 -21.51
CA ASP A 55 1.99 27.27 -22.55
C ASP A 55 1.03 26.19 -22.00
N PHE A 56 1.03 25.97 -20.68
CA PHE A 56 0.13 25.04 -19.96
C PHE A 56 -0.62 25.74 -18.82
N PHE A 57 -1.71 25.13 -18.33
CA PHE A 57 -2.46 25.64 -17.18
C PHE A 57 -1.83 25.20 -15.84
N PRO A 58 -1.22 26.12 -15.06
CA PRO A 58 -0.51 25.80 -13.84
C PRO A 58 -1.46 25.74 -12.64
N LEU A 59 -2.33 24.73 -12.63
CA LEU A 59 -3.09 24.33 -11.45
C LEU A 59 -2.26 23.38 -10.59
N THR A 60 -2.10 23.74 -9.32
CA THR A 60 -1.50 22.88 -8.30
C THR A 60 -2.48 22.66 -7.15
N VAL A 61 -2.72 21.39 -6.81
CA VAL A 61 -3.53 21.01 -5.66
C VAL A 61 -2.64 20.36 -4.60
N HIS A 62 -2.82 20.75 -3.34
CA HIS A 62 -2.19 20.15 -2.18
C HIS A 62 -3.26 19.77 -1.17
N TYR A 63 -3.36 18.48 -0.89
CA TYR A 63 -4.06 17.98 0.29
C TYR A 63 -3.03 17.60 1.36
N GLN A 64 -3.29 17.98 2.61
CA GLN A 64 -2.38 17.74 3.74
C GLN A 64 -3.12 17.25 4.98
N GLU A 65 -2.60 16.20 5.59
CA GLU A 65 -3.06 15.66 6.86
C GLU A 65 -2.16 16.21 7.97
N LYS A 66 -2.75 16.86 8.97
CA LYS A 66 -2.04 17.30 10.16
C LYS A 66 -2.29 16.31 11.28
N TYR A 67 -1.26 15.78 11.91
CA TYR A 67 -1.43 14.71 12.91
C TYR A 67 -2.13 15.23 14.18
N PHE A 68 -2.05 16.54 14.44
CA PHE A 68 -2.85 17.16 15.49
C PHE A 68 -4.35 17.01 15.23
N SER A 69 -4.79 16.82 13.98
CA SER A 69 -6.21 16.64 13.65
C SER A 69 -6.81 15.39 14.28
N SER A 70 -5.97 14.39 14.56
CA SER A 70 -6.31 13.18 15.31
C SER A 70 -5.67 13.15 16.71
N GLY A 71 -5.23 14.30 17.24
CA GLY A 71 -4.61 14.41 18.56
C GLY A 71 -3.23 13.74 18.70
N ARG A 72 -2.51 13.50 17.61
CA ARG A 72 -1.25 12.74 17.60
C ARG A 72 -0.03 13.59 17.23
N ILE A 73 1.14 13.15 17.71
CA ILE A 73 2.45 13.66 17.27
C ILE A 73 2.99 12.70 16.21
N PRO A 74 3.53 13.19 15.07
CA PRO A 74 4.09 12.32 14.02
C PRO A 74 5.13 11.33 14.55
N GLY A 75 5.07 10.07 14.10
CA GLY A 75 5.95 9.00 14.56
C GLY A 75 7.42 9.18 14.16
N GLY A 76 7.68 9.86 13.03
CA GLY A 76 9.02 10.06 12.47
C GLY A 76 10.02 10.73 13.42
N PHE A 77 11.32 10.61 13.10
CA PHE A 77 12.42 11.10 13.92
C PHE A 77 12.29 12.58 14.34
N PHE A 78 11.80 13.43 13.42
CA PHE A 78 11.72 14.87 13.61
C PHE A 78 10.45 15.37 14.31
N LYS A 79 9.48 14.47 14.57
CA LYS A 79 8.19 14.83 15.21
C LYS A 79 7.43 15.96 14.49
N ARG A 80 7.57 16.02 13.17
CA ARG A 80 6.95 17.00 12.27
C ARG A 80 6.61 16.33 10.95
N GLU A 81 5.44 16.64 10.40
CA GLU A 81 5.04 16.23 9.05
C GLU A 81 6.01 16.79 8.01
N ARG A 82 6.37 15.99 7.01
CA ARG A 82 7.38 16.35 6.00
C ARG A 82 6.79 16.24 4.59
N GLY A 83 7.51 15.60 3.67
CA GLY A 83 7.05 15.39 2.30
C GLY A 83 5.70 14.69 2.29
N ALA A 84 4.95 14.89 1.20
CA ALA A 84 3.61 14.34 1.08
C ALA A 84 3.64 12.81 1.19
N THR A 85 2.75 12.25 2.01
CA THR A 85 2.52 10.81 2.07
C THR A 85 1.87 10.31 0.76
N GLU A 86 1.79 8.97 0.61
CA GLU A 86 1.05 8.38 -0.50
C GLU A 86 -0.42 8.85 -0.50
N LYS A 87 -1.10 8.78 0.65
CA LYS A 87 -2.49 9.25 0.80
C LYS A 87 -2.61 10.71 0.41
N GLU A 88 -1.71 11.57 0.90
CA GLU A 88 -1.75 13.00 0.58
C GLU A 88 -1.58 13.28 -0.92
N THR A 89 -0.67 12.53 -1.56
CA THR A 89 -0.43 12.62 -3.00
C THR A 89 -1.64 12.14 -3.81
N LEU A 90 -2.26 11.03 -3.40
CA LEU A 90 -3.42 10.44 -4.05
C LEU A 90 -4.65 11.34 -3.93
N VAL A 91 -4.96 11.86 -2.74
CA VAL A 91 -6.10 12.76 -2.52
C VAL A 91 -5.88 14.10 -3.23
N SER A 92 -4.65 14.61 -3.28
CA SER A 92 -4.33 15.79 -4.10
C SER A 92 -4.67 15.56 -5.57
N ARG A 93 -4.41 14.36 -6.12
CA ARG A 93 -4.80 14.00 -7.49
C ARG A 93 -6.31 13.80 -7.62
N LEU A 94 -6.94 13.21 -6.61
CA LEU A 94 -8.38 12.97 -6.57
C LEU A 94 -9.17 14.30 -6.65
N ILE A 95 -8.67 15.36 -6.01
CA ILE A 95 -9.22 16.71 -6.11
C ILE A 95 -8.88 17.37 -7.47
N ASP A 96 -7.63 17.25 -7.93
CA ASP A 96 -7.15 17.90 -9.17
C ASP A 96 -7.93 17.45 -10.43
N ARG A 97 -8.14 16.14 -10.57
CA ARG A 97 -8.74 15.50 -11.74
C ARG A 97 -10.10 16.11 -12.14
N PRO A 98 -11.11 16.20 -11.26
CA PRO A 98 -12.42 16.74 -11.62
C PRO A 98 -12.45 18.27 -11.76
N VAL A 99 -11.56 19.02 -11.10
CA VAL A 99 -11.59 20.49 -11.16
C VAL A 99 -10.82 21.05 -12.36
N ARG A 100 -9.75 20.39 -12.79
CA ARG A 100 -8.90 20.81 -13.91
C ARG A 100 -9.66 21.06 -15.22
N PRO A 101 -10.56 20.17 -15.70
CA PRO A 101 -11.29 20.38 -16.95
C PRO A 101 -12.35 21.48 -16.87
N LEU A 102 -12.69 21.97 -15.67
CA LEU A 102 -13.70 23.01 -15.48
C LEU A 102 -13.14 24.43 -15.52
N PHE A 103 -11.83 24.58 -15.78
CA PHE A 103 -11.27 25.88 -16.11
C PHE A 103 -11.43 26.15 -17.61
N PRO A 104 -11.91 27.34 -18.00
CA PRO A 104 -12.14 27.67 -19.39
C PRO A 104 -10.83 27.65 -20.19
N GLU A 105 -10.93 27.25 -21.45
CA GLU A 105 -9.77 27.22 -22.33
C GLU A 105 -9.11 28.60 -22.40
N GLY A 106 -7.78 28.63 -22.40
CA GLY A 106 -7.01 29.87 -22.46
C GLY A 106 -6.74 30.52 -21.10
N PHE A 107 -7.30 30.00 -20.02
CA PHE A 107 -6.96 30.43 -18.67
C PHE A 107 -5.63 29.79 -18.21
N TYR A 108 -4.58 30.61 -18.08
CA TYR A 108 -3.21 30.16 -17.75
C TYR A 108 -2.63 30.83 -16.51
N ASN A 109 -3.48 31.51 -15.73
CA ASN A 109 -3.07 32.04 -14.44
C ASN A 109 -2.74 30.88 -13.50
N GLU A 110 -1.67 31.04 -12.73
CA GLU A 110 -1.28 30.06 -11.72
C GLU A 110 -2.32 30.01 -10.61
N ILE A 111 -2.78 28.81 -10.28
CA ILE A 111 -3.72 28.55 -9.20
C ILE A 111 -3.13 27.55 -8.22
N ASN A 112 -3.24 27.88 -6.94
CA ASN A 112 -2.90 26.99 -5.85
C ASN A 112 -4.14 26.69 -4.99
N VAL A 113 -4.47 25.41 -4.86
CA VAL A 113 -5.57 24.91 -4.03
C VAL A 113 -4.95 24.10 -2.89
N ILE A 114 -5.09 24.58 -1.64
CA ILE A 114 -4.52 23.91 -0.47
C ILE A 114 -5.66 23.50 0.47
N ALA A 115 -5.88 22.19 0.59
CA ALA A 115 -6.80 21.56 1.53
C ALA A 115 -6.02 20.97 2.71
N GLN A 116 -6.38 21.34 3.93
CA GLN A 116 -5.72 20.89 5.16
C GLN A 116 -6.74 20.29 6.12
N VAL A 117 -6.50 19.05 6.56
CA VAL A 117 -7.30 18.41 7.61
C VAL A 117 -6.91 19.01 8.95
N LEU A 118 -7.90 19.61 9.62
CA LEU A 118 -7.72 20.29 10.91
C LEU A 118 -8.30 19.52 12.09
N SER A 119 -9.33 18.71 11.84
CA SER A 119 -9.94 17.78 12.81
C SER A 119 -10.35 16.53 12.06
N TYR A 120 -10.18 15.36 12.68
CA TYR A 120 -10.58 14.07 12.12
C TYR A 120 -11.20 13.22 13.23
N ASP A 121 -12.41 12.73 12.97
CA ASP A 121 -13.27 12.07 13.94
C ASP A 121 -13.11 10.53 13.98
N GLY A 122 -12.33 9.97 13.07
CA GLY A 122 -12.13 8.52 12.96
C GLY A 122 -13.26 7.78 12.25
N GLU A 123 -14.30 8.48 11.77
CA GLU A 123 -15.45 7.89 11.09
C GLU A 123 -15.56 8.40 9.65
N ASN A 124 -15.46 9.72 9.45
CA ASN A 124 -15.65 10.39 8.18
C ASN A 124 -14.30 10.62 7.48
N GLU A 125 -14.05 9.86 6.42
CA GLU A 125 -12.83 10.04 5.65
C GLU A 125 -12.75 11.48 5.06
N PRO A 126 -11.63 12.18 5.26
CA PRO A 126 -11.51 13.61 4.94
C PRO A 126 -11.38 13.91 3.45
N ASP A 127 -11.17 12.91 2.59
CA ASP A 127 -10.93 13.10 1.16
C ASP A 127 -12.16 13.66 0.44
N ILE A 128 -13.34 13.10 0.68
CA ILE A 128 -14.60 13.60 0.12
C ILE A 128 -14.89 15.02 0.62
N LEU A 129 -14.71 15.27 1.93
CA LEU A 129 -14.89 16.61 2.49
C LEU A 129 -13.90 17.62 1.89
N ALA A 130 -12.65 17.20 1.64
CA ALA A 130 -11.64 18.05 1.00
C ALA A 130 -12.00 18.39 -0.46
N MET A 131 -12.56 17.45 -1.21
CA MET A 131 -13.06 17.71 -2.57
C MET A 131 -14.19 18.74 -2.56
N ILE A 132 -15.12 18.62 -1.61
CA ILE A 132 -16.23 19.56 -1.42
C ILE A 132 -15.70 20.94 -1.00
N ALA A 133 -14.75 21.00 -0.07
CA ALA A 133 -14.14 22.24 0.39
C ALA A 133 -13.39 22.95 -0.75
N ALA A 134 -12.65 22.20 -1.58
CA ALA A 134 -11.96 22.73 -2.75
C ALA A 134 -12.94 23.30 -3.79
N SER A 135 -14.00 22.56 -4.09
CA SER A 135 -15.07 23.01 -4.98
C SER A 135 -15.71 24.31 -4.49
N ALA A 136 -16.05 24.38 -3.19
CA ALA A 136 -16.64 25.55 -2.58
C ALA A 136 -15.68 26.75 -2.60
N ALA A 137 -14.41 26.56 -2.23
CA ALA A 137 -13.40 27.60 -2.21
C ALA A 137 -13.10 28.15 -3.62
N LEU A 138 -13.03 27.28 -4.63
CA LEU A 138 -12.89 27.68 -6.03
C LEU A 138 -14.09 28.52 -6.49
N THR A 139 -15.31 28.07 -6.19
CA THR A 139 -16.55 28.73 -6.61
C THR A 139 -16.69 30.14 -6.01
N ILE A 140 -16.31 30.35 -4.75
CA ILE A 140 -16.41 31.68 -4.12
C ILE A 140 -15.24 32.61 -4.46
N SER A 141 -14.19 32.10 -5.11
CA SER A 141 -12.94 32.86 -5.33
C SER A 141 -13.06 33.94 -6.41
N GLY A 142 -14.07 33.84 -7.27
CA GLY A 142 -14.25 34.69 -8.45
C GLY A 142 -13.38 34.29 -9.64
N VAL A 143 -12.47 33.31 -9.51
CA VAL A 143 -11.70 32.82 -10.67
C VAL A 143 -12.64 32.17 -11.71
N PRO A 144 -12.29 32.18 -13.01
CA PRO A 144 -13.11 31.56 -14.05
C PRO A 144 -13.13 30.04 -13.86
N PHE A 145 -14.14 29.53 -13.17
CA PHE A 145 -14.32 28.12 -12.85
C PHE A 145 -15.77 27.73 -13.13
N MET A 146 -15.96 26.75 -14.02
CA MET A 146 -17.27 26.30 -14.51
C MET A 146 -17.95 25.25 -13.59
N GLY A 147 -17.50 25.14 -12.33
CA GLY A 147 -18.15 24.30 -11.33
C GLY A 147 -19.42 24.97 -10.74
N PRO A 148 -19.87 24.57 -9.54
CA PRO A 148 -19.19 23.67 -8.61
C PRO A 148 -19.28 22.19 -8.98
N ILE A 149 -18.40 21.40 -8.38
CA ILE A 149 -18.51 19.94 -8.29
C ILE A 149 -19.05 19.52 -6.92
N GLY A 150 -19.80 18.42 -6.88
CA GLY A 150 -20.01 17.61 -5.70
C GLY A 150 -19.13 16.36 -5.76
N ALA A 151 -18.95 15.71 -4.61
CA ALA A 151 -18.25 14.43 -4.52
C ALA A 151 -18.98 13.52 -3.54
N ALA A 152 -18.94 12.21 -3.79
CA ALA A 152 -19.53 11.19 -2.91
C ALA A 152 -18.69 9.91 -2.96
N ARG A 153 -18.60 9.22 -1.83
CA ARG A 153 -18.11 7.84 -1.76
C ARG A 153 -19.31 6.88 -1.70
N VAL A 154 -19.22 5.75 -2.38
CA VAL A 154 -20.27 4.74 -2.44
C VAL A 154 -19.70 3.39 -2.02
N GLY A 155 -20.33 2.79 -1.02
CA GLY A 155 -20.14 1.40 -0.63
C GLY A 155 -21.19 0.50 -1.26
N TYR A 156 -20.94 -0.80 -1.26
CA TYR A 156 -21.91 -1.81 -1.68
C TYR A 156 -21.87 -2.99 -0.71
N LYS A 157 -23.00 -3.32 -0.11
CA LYS A 157 -23.11 -4.41 0.85
C LYS A 157 -24.53 -4.96 0.86
N ASP A 158 -24.68 -6.28 0.94
CA ASP A 158 -25.98 -6.97 1.01
C ASP A 158 -26.96 -6.58 -0.12
N GLY A 159 -26.42 -6.23 -1.30
CA GLY A 159 -27.21 -5.82 -2.46
C GLY A 159 -27.55 -4.33 -2.53
N GLU A 160 -27.17 -3.53 -1.53
CA GLU A 160 -27.55 -2.12 -1.40
C GLU A 160 -26.36 -1.17 -1.53
N TYR A 161 -26.61 0.02 -2.11
CA TYR A 161 -25.65 1.11 -2.17
C TYR A 161 -25.66 1.93 -0.88
N GLN A 162 -24.49 2.22 -0.34
CA GLN A 162 -24.30 3.02 0.87
C GLN A 162 -23.63 4.33 0.51
N LEU A 163 -24.18 5.46 0.96
CA LEU A 163 -23.59 6.78 0.74
C LEU A 163 -22.60 7.12 1.87
N ASN A 164 -21.38 7.49 1.51
CA ASN A 164 -20.28 7.85 2.41
C ASN A 164 -20.10 6.83 3.55
N PRO A 165 -19.88 5.54 3.20
CA PRO A 165 -19.61 4.51 4.19
C PRO A 165 -18.35 4.84 5.02
N THR A 166 -18.31 4.39 6.26
CA THR A 166 -17.09 4.44 7.09
C THR A 166 -16.04 3.47 6.54
N ASP A 167 -14.78 3.63 6.95
CA ASP A 167 -13.71 2.67 6.59
C ASP A 167 -14.05 1.23 7.02
N ALA A 168 -14.75 1.07 8.15
CA ALA A 168 -15.21 -0.23 8.63
C ALA A 168 -16.30 -0.83 7.73
N ASP A 169 -17.23 -0.01 7.25
CA ASP A 169 -18.27 -0.43 6.31
C ASP A 169 -17.68 -0.82 4.96
N VAL A 170 -16.71 -0.04 4.45
CA VAL A 170 -15.98 -0.35 3.21
C VAL A 170 -15.23 -1.68 3.33
N ALA A 171 -14.51 -1.91 4.44
CA ALA A 171 -13.79 -3.17 4.65
C ALA A 171 -14.75 -4.39 4.68
N ALA A 172 -15.93 -4.21 5.26
CA ALA A 172 -16.97 -5.23 5.34
C ALA A 172 -17.78 -5.41 4.03
N GLY A 173 -17.77 -4.41 3.14
CA GLY A 173 -18.49 -4.40 1.87
C GLY A 173 -17.66 -4.89 0.68
N ASP A 174 -18.23 -4.71 -0.51
CA ASP A 174 -17.68 -5.18 -1.79
C ASP A 174 -17.25 -4.04 -2.74
N LEU A 175 -17.42 -2.78 -2.33
CA LEU A 175 -17.12 -1.60 -3.14
C LEU A 175 -16.57 -0.46 -2.29
N ASP A 176 -15.50 0.17 -2.77
CA ASP A 176 -15.08 1.53 -2.44
C ASP A 176 -15.03 2.34 -3.73
N LEU A 177 -16.01 3.21 -3.95
CA LEU A 177 -16.10 4.01 -5.17
C LEU A 177 -16.25 5.48 -4.84
N VAL A 178 -15.31 6.29 -5.33
CA VAL A 178 -15.37 7.76 -5.23
C VAL A 178 -15.74 8.34 -6.58
N VAL A 179 -16.74 9.23 -6.57
CA VAL A 179 -17.21 9.96 -7.76
C VAL A 179 -17.19 11.45 -7.46
N ALA A 180 -16.73 12.23 -8.44
CA ALA A 180 -16.98 13.66 -8.50
C ALA A 180 -17.79 14.02 -9.74
N ALA A 181 -18.74 14.91 -9.57
CA ALA A 181 -19.67 15.28 -10.62
C ALA A 181 -20.06 16.75 -10.53
N THR A 182 -20.41 17.32 -11.68
CA THR A 182 -21.13 18.59 -11.79
C THR A 182 -22.63 18.35 -11.73
N HIS A 183 -23.43 19.40 -11.94
CA HIS A 183 -24.87 19.26 -12.06
C HIS A 183 -25.25 18.28 -13.18
N ASP A 184 -24.60 18.41 -14.35
CA ASP A 184 -25.02 17.72 -15.57
C ASP A 184 -24.23 16.44 -15.86
N ALA A 185 -23.02 16.29 -15.34
CA ALA A 185 -22.12 15.20 -15.73
C ALA A 185 -21.23 14.71 -14.61
N VAL A 186 -20.94 13.41 -14.63
CA VAL A 186 -19.83 12.81 -13.88
C VAL A 186 -18.52 13.31 -14.51
N MET A 187 -17.58 13.72 -13.66
CA MET A 187 -16.27 14.24 -14.09
C MET A 187 -15.16 13.24 -13.83
N MET A 188 -15.25 12.50 -12.72
CA MET A 188 -14.19 11.61 -12.28
C MET A 188 -14.77 10.43 -11.49
N VAL A 189 -14.23 9.24 -11.74
CA VAL A 189 -14.48 8.03 -10.95
C VAL A 189 -13.14 7.39 -10.57
N GLU A 190 -13.05 6.90 -9.35
CA GLU A 190 -11.96 6.08 -8.83
C GLU A 190 -12.56 4.98 -7.94
N SER A 191 -12.22 3.71 -8.17
CA SER A 191 -12.82 2.63 -7.38
C SER A 191 -11.95 1.39 -7.19
N GLU A 192 -12.26 0.66 -6.13
CA GLU A 192 -11.85 -0.70 -5.83
C GLU A 192 -13.10 -1.54 -5.54
N ALA A 193 -13.18 -2.73 -6.13
CA ALA A 193 -14.37 -3.59 -6.05
C ALA A 193 -13.98 -5.07 -5.94
N LYS A 194 -14.80 -5.86 -5.24
CA LYS A 194 -14.63 -7.32 -5.11
C LYS A 194 -15.39 -8.07 -6.21
N GLU A 195 -14.89 -8.00 -7.45
CA GLU A 195 -15.45 -8.67 -8.63
C GLU A 195 -16.94 -8.33 -8.89
N LEU A 196 -17.32 -7.05 -8.90
CA LEU A 196 -18.70 -6.61 -9.13
C LEU A 196 -19.05 -6.48 -10.62
N SER A 197 -20.32 -6.68 -10.99
CA SER A 197 -20.75 -6.58 -12.38
C SER A 197 -20.70 -5.14 -12.93
N GLU A 198 -20.64 -5.01 -14.26
CA GLU A 198 -20.70 -3.70 -14.93
C GLU A 198 -21.97 -2.91 -14.54
N GLU A 199 -23.09 -3.60 -14.34
CA GLU A 199 -24.38 -2.99 -13.97
C GLU A 199 -24.34 -2.42 -12.54
N VAL A 200 -23.78 -3.17 -11.59
CA VAL A 200 -23.64 -2.70 -10.20
C VAL A 200 -22.70 -1.50 -10.13
N MET A 201 -21.60 -1.53 -10.87
CA MET A 201 -20.63 -0.43 -10.92
C MET A 201 -21.23 0.83 -11.54
N LEU A 202 -21.97 0.71 -12.64
CA LEU A 202 -22.66 1.85 -13.26
C LEU A 202 -23.75 2.42 -12.33
N GLY A 203 -24.53 1.55 -11.68
CA GLY A 203 -25.54 1.98 -10.71
C GLY A 203 -24.93 2.74 -9.53
N ALA A 204 -23.74 2.34 -9.05
CA ALA A 204 -23.01 3.07 -8.01
C ALA A 204 -22.60 4.48 -8.46
N VAL A 205 -22.12 4.62 -9.71
CA VAL A 205 -21.77 5.93 -10.29
C VAL A 205 -22.99 6.85 -10.36
N MET A 206 -24.13 6.33 -10.82
CA MET A 206 -25.37 7.11 -10.92
C MET A 206 -25.95 7.47 -9.55
N PHE A 207 -25.85 6.57 -8.57
CA PHE A 207 -26.20 6.83 -7.17
C PHE A 207 -25.36 7.97 -6.59
N ALA A 208 -24.04 7.96 -6.82
CA ALA A 208 -23.13 9.01 -6.37
C ALA A 208 -23.42 10.36 -7.05
N HIS A 209 -23.69 10.37 -8.35
CA HIS A 209 -24.02 11.59 -9.09
C HIS A 209 -25.28 12.26 -8.54
N LYS A 210 -26.31 11.46 -8.24
CA LYS A 210 -27.55 11.94 -7.60
C LYS A 210 -27.28 12.50 -6.21
N ALA A 211 -26.52 11.80 -5.38
CA ALA A 211 -26.17 12.25 -4.03
C ALA A 211 -25.31 13.53 -4.02
N SER A 212 -24.50 13.73 -5.06
CA SER A 212 -23.66 14.93 -5.23
C SER A 212 -24.46 16.21 -5.48
N GLN A 213 -25.70 16.09 -5.99
CA GLN A 213 -26.53 17.25 -6.34
C GLN A 213 -26.88 18.13 -5.13
N ASP A 214 -27.08 17.53 -3.95
CA ASP A 214 -27.44 18.30 -2.76
C ASP A 214 -26.26 19.12 -2.24
N VAL A 215 -25.04 18.60 -2.38
CA VAL A 215 -23.80 19.32 -2.08
C VAL A 215 -23.58 20.47 -3.07
N ILE A 216 -23.76 20.23 -4.37
CA ILE A 216 -23.66 21.25 -5.42
C ILE A 216 -24.60 22.43 -5.12
N LYS A 217 -25.86 22.15 -4.80
CA LYS A 217 -26.83 23.17 -4.41
C LYS A 217 -26.40 23.94 -3.16
N ALA A 218 -25.78 23.28 -2.18
CA ALA A 218 -25.28 23.94 -0.98
C ALA A 218 -24.11 24.89 -1.29
N ILE A 219 -23.19 24.48 -2.18
CA ILE A 219 -22.08 25.33 -2.63
C ILE A 219 -22.60 26.57 -3.37
N ILE A 220 -23.58 26.40 -4.27
CA ILE A 220 -24.22 27.52 -4.98
C ILE A 220 -24.86 28.49 -3.98
N LYS A 221 -25.62 27.99 -3.00
CA LYS A 221 -26.21 28.82 -1.93
C LYS A 221 -25.17 29.57 -1.10
N LEU A 222 -23.97 29.01 -0.92
CA LEU A 222 -22.87 29.70 -0.25
C LEU A 222 -22.30 30.80 -1.15
N ALA A 223 -22.09 30.50 -2.43
CA ALA A 223 -21.59 31.45 -3.42
C ALA A 223 -22.52 32.66 -3.58
N GLU A 224 -23.83 32.46 -3.66
CA GLU A 224 -24.84 33.54 -3.71
C GLU A 224 -24.73 34.52 -2.53
N LYS A 225 -24.20 34.07 -1.38
CA LYS A 225 -24.06 34.87 -0.15
C LYS A 225 -22.68 35.49 0.04
N SER A 226 -21.66 35.00 -0.67
CA SER A 226 -20.25 35.21 -0.26
C SER A 226 -19.21 35.21 -1.37
N ALA A 227 -19.58 34.86 -2.61
CA ALA A 227 -18.64 34.84 -3.71
C ALA A 227 -18.11 36.25 -4.01
N LYS A 228 -16.83 36.31 -4.38
CA LYS A 228 -16.23 37.53 -4.89
C LYS A 228 -16.67 37.77 -6.33
N ASP A 229 -16.50 39.01 -6.78
CA ASP A 229 -16.78 39.38 -8.16
C ASP A 229 -16.02 38.48 -9.15
N PRO A 230 -16.69 37.94 -10.18
CA PRO A 230 -16.04 37.13 -11.20
C PRO A 230 -14.92 37.90 -11.90
N TRP A 231 -13.80 37.23 -12.17
CA TRP A 231 -12.72 37.81 -12.93
C TRP A 231 -13.12 37.90 -14.39
N GLU A 232 -12.93 39.07 -14.99
CA GLU A 232 -13.08 39.21 -16.43
C GLU A 232 -11.96 38.44 -17.15
N MET A 233 -12.36 37.58 -18.09
CA MET A 233 -11.41 36.96 -19.00
C MET A 233 -11.12 37.90 -20.16
N ALA A 234 -9.85 38.00 -20.54
CA ALA A 234 -9.47 38.68 -21.77
C ALA A 234 -10.22 38.02 -22.96
N PRO A 235 -10.77 38.80 -23.91
CA PRO A 235 -11.39 38.26 -25.10
C PRO A 235 -10.42 37.32 -25.81
N GLN A 236 -10.86 36.10 -26.11
CA GLN A 236 -10.08 35.21 -26.96
C GLN A 236 -9.98 35.82 -28.36
N ALA A 237 -8.76 35.93 -28.89
CA ALA A 237 -8.55 36.39 -30.26
C ALA A 237 -9.26 35.44 -31.24
N ASP A 238 -9.88 35.99 -32.30
CA ASP A 238 -10.41 35.16 -33.39
C ASP A 238 -9.24 34.57 -34.21
N LEU A 239 -9.04 33.27 -34.04
CA LEU A 239 -7.98 32.52 -34.69
C LEU A 239 -8.45 31.77 -35.95
N SER A 240 -9.67 32.01 -36.43
CA SER A 240 -10.27 31.30 -37.57
C SER A 240 -9.46 31.44 -38.87
N ALA A 241 -8.96 32.64 -39.16
CA ALA A 241 -8.12 32.91 -40.32
C ALA A 241 -6.77 32.19 -40.23
N ALA A 242 -6.13 32.23 -39.05
CA ALA A 242 -4.88 31.52 -38.78
C ALA A 242 -5.06 30.00 -38.89
N LYS A 243 -6.15 29.45 -38.35
CA LYS A 243 -6.52 28.03 -38.48
C LYS A 243 -6.68 27.62 -39.94
N THR A 244 -7.35 28.45 -40.74
CA THR A 244 -7.54 28.20 -42.18
C THR A 244 -6.22 28.21 -42.95
N LYS A 245 -5.32 29.16 -42.64
CA LYS A 245 -3.96 29.22 -43.20
C LYS A 245 -3.16 27.96 -42.85
N LEU A 246 -3.17 27.54 -41.59
CA LEU A 246 -2.49 26.33 -41.11
C LEU A 246 -3.05 25.07 -41.78
N LYS A 247 -4.37 24.91 -41.87
CA LYS A 247 -5.01 23.77 -42.53
C LYS A 247 -4.59 23.62 -43.99
N LYS A 248 -4.44 24.74 -44.71
CA LYS A 248 -3.92 24.74 -46.09
C LYS A 248 -2.43 24.38 -46.17
N LEU A 249 -1.63 24.84 -45.20
CA LEU A 249 -0.17 24.70 -45.22
C LEU A 249 0.32 23.30 -44.80
N VAL A 250 -0.24 22.77 -43.71
CA VAL A 250 0.25 21.53 -43.05
C VAL A 250 -0.83 20.47 -42.89
N GLY A 251 -2.10 20.75 -43.23
CA GLY A 251 -3.19 19.79 -43.02
C GLY A 251 -2.97 18.46 -43.75
N LYS A 252 -2.49 18.49 -45.00
CA LYS A 252 -2.15 17.27 -45.76
C LYS A 252 -0.97 16.51 -45.14
N ASP A 253 0.02 17.24 -44.64
CA ASP A 253 1.20 16.67 -44.00
C ASP A 253 0.79 15.95 -42.70
N ILE A 254 -0.08 16.57 -41.89
CA ILE A 254 -0.64 15.98 -40.67
C ILE A 254 -1.49 14.74 -41.00
N THR A 255 -2.37 14.82 -42.00
CA THR A 255 -3.16 13.65 -42.44
C THR A 255 -2.28 12.50 -42.92
N ALA A 256 -1.17 12.79 -43.62
CA ALA A 256 -0.22 11.76 -44.03
C ALA A 256 0.54 11.18 -42.84
N ALA A 257 0.96 12.01 -41.89
CA ALA A 257 1.66 11.58 -40.68
C ALA A 257 0.80 10.63 -39.83
N TYR A 258 -0.49 10.92 -39.66
CA TYR A 258 -1.43 10.05 -38.92
C TYR A 258 -1.77 8.73 -39.63
N LYS A 259 -1.33 8.52 -40.88
CA LYS A 259 -1.40 7.21 -41.55
C LYS A 259 -0.21 6.31 -41.24
N LEU A 260 0.84 6.84 -40.61
CA LEU A 260 1.99 6.07 -40.16
C LEU A 260 1.64 5.32 -38.88
N THR A 261 1.74 3.99 -38.92
CA THR A 261 1.38 3.12 -37.80
C THR A 261 2.42 3.15 -36.68
N ASN A 262 3.71 3.14 -37.01
CA ASN A 262 4.81 3.24 -36.04
C ASN A 262 4.82 4.60 -35.32
N LYS A 263 4.85 4.59 -33.99
CA LYS A 263 4.77 5.82 -33.18
C LYS A 263 5.94 6.78 -33.41
N SER A 264 7.17 6.25 -33.48
CA SER A 264 8.37 7.09 -33.64
C SER A 264 8.36 7.79 -35.01
N ALA A 265 8.08 7.05 -36.07
CA ALA A 265 7.95 7.60 -37.42
C ALA A 265 6.83 8.66 -37.51
N ARG A 266 5.67 8.40 -36.89
CA ARG A 266 4.57 9.36 -36.80
C ARG A 266 4.97 10.62 -36.04
N SER A 267 5.62 10.48 -34.89
CA SER A 267 6.10 11.60 -34.08
C SER A 267 7.06 12.50 -34.87
N SER A 268 8.03 11.90 -35.58
CA SER A 268 8.96 12.64 -36.44
C SER A 268 8.23 13.42 -37.54
N ALA A 269 7.30 12.79 -38.26
CA ALA A 269 6.53 13.45 -39.31
C ALA A 269 5.63 14.58 -38.77
N LEU A 270 5.01 14.39 -37.60
CA LEU A 270 4.24 15.44 -36.93
C LEU A 270 5.14 16.60 -36.49
N ASN A 271 6.35 16.31 -36.01
CA ASN A 271 7.31 17.34 -35.62
C ASN A 271 7.80 18.16 -36.82
N GLU A 272 7.99 17.54 -37.99
CA GLU A 272 8.27 18.25 -39.24
C GLU A 272 7.11 19.17 -39.64
N ALA A 273 5.87 18.68 -39.59
CA ALA A 273 4.69 19.48 -39.87
C ALA A 273 4.55 20.66 -38.88
N ARG A 274 4.81 20.43 -37.59
CA ARG A 274 4.83 21.47 -36.55
C ARG A 274 5.95 22.47 -36.78
N ALA A 275 7.14 22.04 -37.19
CA ALA A 275 8.26 22.94 -37.51
C ALA A 275 7.93 23.83 -38.71
N LYS A 276 7.33 23.27 -39.76
CA LYS A 276 6.83 24.02 -40.92
C LYS A 276 5.75 25.03 -40.53
N ALA A 277 4.83 24.65 -39.65
CA ALA A 277 3.84 25.56 -39.09
C ALA A 277 4.49 26.69 -38.28
N LYS A 278 5.45 26.39 -37.41
CA LYS A 278 6.19 27.41 -36.63
C LYS A 278 6.94 28.38 -37.54
N ALA A 279 7.62 27.89 -38.56
CA ALA A 279 8.35 28.73 -39.52
C ALA A 279 7.43 29.73 -40.25
N ALA A 280 6.19 29.35 -40.55
CA ALA A 280 5.22 30.24 -41.20
C ALA A 280 4.69 31.38 -40.32
N PHE A 281 5.03 31.38 -39.03
CA PHE A 281 4.69 32.40 -38.05
C PHE A 281 5.93 32.95 -37.33
N ALA A 282 7.15 32.68 -37.82
CA ALA A 282 8.40 33.10 -37.16
C ALA A 282 8.52 34.62 -37.00
N ASP A 283 7.98 35.40 -37.94
CA ASP A 283 7.96 36.86 -37.89
C ASP A 283 6.76 37.43 -37.11
N ALA A 284 5.87 36.57 -36.59
CA ALA A 284 4.73 36.99 -35.80
C ALA A 284 5.13 37.25 -34.33
N THR A 285 4.25 37.91 -33.57
CA THR A 285 4.50 38.17 -32.15
C THR A 285 4.63 36.84 -31.38
N PRO A 286 5.33 36.81 -30.22
CA PRO A 286 5.42 35.60 -29.39
C PRO A 286 4.04 35.01 -29.06
N GLN A 287 3.05 35.87 -28.84
CA GLN A 287 1.66 35.48 -28.56
C GLN A 287 1.01 34.78 -29.76
N ASP A 288 1.22 35.30 -30.98
CA ASP A 288 0.69 34.71 -32.21
C ASP A 288 1.39 33.37 -32.55
N GLN A 289 2.68 33.25 -32.25
CA GLN A 289 3.41 31.99 -32.40
C GLN A 289 2.84 30.91 -31.48
N MET A 290 2.59 31.24 -30.21
CA MET A 290 1.95 30.34 -29.25
C MET A 290 0.53 29.97 -29.68
N ALA A 291 -0.25 30.94 -30.16
CA ALA A 291 -1.58 30.71 -30.70
C ALA A 291 -1.54 29.76 -31.91
N ALA A 292 -0.61 29.95 -32.84
CA ALA A 292 -0.43 29.09 -34.00
C ALA A 292 -0.07 27.65 -33.60
N ILE A 293 0.83 27.44 -32.63
CA ILE A 293 1.17 26.11 -32.11
C ILE A 293 -0.05 25.41 -31.51
N LYS A 294 -0.89 26.13 -30.75
CA LYS A 294 -2.13 25.57 -30.19
C LYS A 294 -3.14 25.22 -31.28
N LEU A 295 -3.25 26.03 -32.33
CA LEU A 295 -4.11 25.73 -33.48
C LEU A 295 -3.67 24.48 -34.25
N VAL A 296 -2.35 24.22 -34.34
CA VAL A 296 -1.86 22.97 -34.94
C VAL A 296 -2.35 21.77 -34.13
N LYS A 297 -2.26 21.80 -32.79
CA LYS A 297 -2.82 20.74 -31.93
C LYS A 297 -4.34 20.58 -32.11
N LYS A 298 -5.09 21.67 -32.22
CA LYS A 298 -6.54 21.62 -32.51
C LYS A 298 -6.84 21.02 -33.89
N LEU A 299 -5.99 21.29 -34.88
CA LEU A 299 -6.12 20.73 -36.22
C LEU A 299 -5.80 19.24 -36.23
N GLU A 300 -4.76 18.81 -35.51
CA GLU A 300 -4.45 17.40 -35.26
C GLU A 300 -5.66 16.66 -34.67
N ALA A 301 -6.28 17.24 -33.63
CA ALA A 301 -7.49 16.73 -33.01
C ALA A 301 -8.66 16.59 -34.00
N GLU A 302 -8.99 17.65 -34.75
CA GLU A 302 -10.08 17.67 -35.72
C GLU A 302 -9.91 16.57 -36.79
N ILE A 303 -8.68 16.39 -37.30
CA ILE A 303 -8.38 15.39 -38.34
C ILE A 303 -8.60 13.98 -37.80
N VAL A 304 -8.05 13.65 -36.63
CA VAL A 304 -8.16 12.31 -36.04
C VAL A 304 -9.60 12.00 -35.65
N ARG A 305 -10.29 12.93 -34.99
CA ARG A 305 -11.68 12.74 -34.55
C ARG A 305 -12.63 12.54 -35.72
N THR A 306 -12.48 13.35 -36.78
CA THR A 306 -13.28 13.20 -38.00
C THR A 306 -13.07 11.83 -38.66
N ALA A 307 -11.83 11.35 -38.72
CA ALA A 307 -11.51 10.05 -39.29
C ALA A 307 -12.16 8.90 -38.49
N ILE A 308 -12.06 8.95 -37.16
CA ILE A 308 -12.64 7.91 -36.29
C ILE A 308 -14.17 7.90 -36.39
N LEU A 309 -14.83 9.06 -36.32
CA LEU A 309 -16.29 9.16 -36.35
C LEU A 309 -16.88 8.79 -37.72
N LYS A 310 -16.24 9.20 -38.83
CA LYS A 310 -16.79 9.00 -40.18
C LYS A 310 -16.35 7.71 -40.84
N GLU A 311 -15.09 7.33 -40.67
CA GLU A 311 -14.48 6.20 -41.38
C GLU A 311 -14.35 4.97 -40.47
N GLY A 312 -14.55 5.10 -39.16
CA GLY A 312 -14.37 4.01 -38.19
C GLY A 312 -12.91 3.55 -38.05
N ARG A 313 -11.97 4.27 -38.65
CA ARG A 313 -10.55 3.89 -38.75
C ARG A 313 -9.70 4.75 -37.83
N ARG A 314 -8.89 4.08 -37.01
CA ARG A 314 -7.96 4.71 -36.07
C ARG A 314 -6.60 5.02 -36.68
N ILE A 315 -5.78 5.73 -35.92
CA ILE A 315 -4.43 6.18 -36.30
C ILE A 315 -3.54 5.01 -36.76
N ASP A 316 -3.60 3.89 -36.04
CA ASP A 316 -2.82 2.69 -36.36
C ASP A 316 -3.53 1.72 -37.33
N GLY A 317 -4.67 2.13 -37.88
CA GLY A 317 -5.43 1.35 -38.85
C GLY A 317 -6.41 0.33 -38.25
N ARG A 318 -6.48 0.19 -36.91
CA ARG A 318 -7.50 -0.65 -36.25
C ARG A 318 -8.89 -0.04 -36.36
N ASP A 319 -9.89 -0.89 -36.16
CA ASP A 319 -11.25 -0.43 -35.84
C ASP A 319 -11.34 -0.02 -34.36
N THR A 320 -12.53 0.45 -33.96
CA THR A 320 -12.78 0.95 -32.61
C THR A 320 -12.80 -0.13 -31.53
N ARG A 321 -12.89 -1.42 -31.86
CA ARG A 321 -13.04 -2.53 -30.90
C ARG A 321 -11.78 -3.38 -30.74
N THR A 322 -10.93 -3.41 -31.76
CA THR A 322 -9.74 -4.26 -31.84
C THR A 322 -8.66 -3.83 -30.85
N VAL A 323 -8.23 -4.76 -30.00
CA VAL A 323 -7.08 -4.62 -29.10
C VAL A 323 -5.78 -4.83 -29.86
N ARG A 324 -4.68 -4.15 -29.49
CA ARG A 324 -3.36 -4.37 -30.11
C ARG A 324 -2.86 -5.78 -29.87
N PRO A 325 -1.90 -6.28 -30.69
CA PRO A 325 -1.25 -7.55 -30.44
C PRO A 325 -0.66 -7.63 -29.03
N ILE A 326 -0.83 -8.78 -28.38
CA ILE A 326 -0.35 -9.04 -27.02
C ILE A 326 0.65 -10.18 -27.06
N VAL A 327 1.77 -10.00 -26.38
CA VAL A 327 2.74 -11.04 -26.08
C VAL A 327 3.01 -10.99 -24.59
N ALA A 328 2.79 -12.11 -23.92
CA ALA A 328 3.04 -12.27 -22.50
C ALA A 328 4.05 -13.40 -22.31
N GLU A 329 4.99 -13.19 -21.41
CA GLU A 329 5.99 -14.18 -21.01
C GLU A 329 6.04 -14.22 -19.49
N ALA A 330 5.85 -15.40 -18.89
CA ALA A 330 6.08 -15.62 -17.46
C ALA A 330 7.53 -16.08 -17.24
N HIS A 331 8.04 -15.93 -16.02
CA HIS A 331 9.41 -16.28 -15.64
C HIS A 331 10.49 -15.58 -16.48
N PHE A 332 10.29 -14.30 -16.77
CA PHE A 332 11.22 -13.50 -17.59
C PHE A 332 12.58 -13.29 -16.91
N LEU A 333 12.62 -13.14 -15.59
CA LEU A 333 13.84 -12.94 -14.79
C LEU A 333 14.16 -14.19 -13.95
N PRO A 334 15.37 -14.78 -14.07
CA PRO A 334 15.68 -16.08 -13.49
C PRO A 334 15.74 -16.09 -11.96
N ARG A 335 16.05 -14.95 -11.34
CA ARG A 335 16.21 -14.85 -9.87
C ARG A 335 15.03 -14.22 -9.15
N ALA A 336 14.10 -13.62 -9.88
CA ALA A 336 12.89 -13.07 -9.28
C ALA A 336 12.07 -14.20 -8.64
N HIS A 337 11.31 -13.91 -7.59
CA HIS A 337 10.42 -14.94 -7.04
C HIS A 337 9.30 -15.25 -8.04
N GLY A 338 8.78 -14.21 -8.72
CA GLY A 338 8.04 -14.35 -9.96
C GLY A 338 8.24 -13.13 -10.84
N SER A 339 8.13 -13.30 -12.15
CA SER A 339 8.31 -12.20 -13.10
C SER A 339 7.51 -12.40 -14.37
N ALA A 340 7.17 -11.30 -15.04
CA ALA A 340 6.52 -11.33 -16.32
C ALA A 340 6.98 -10.18 -17.21
N LEU A 341 7.14 -10.46 -18.50
CA LEU A 341 7.20 -9.45 -19.55
C LEU A 341 5.84 -9.40 -20.23
N PHE A 342 5.11 -8.31 -20.06
CA PHE A 342 3.82 -8.12 -20.72
C PHE A 342 3.93 -6.99 -21.75
N THR A 343 3.67 -7.30 -23.01
CA THR A 343 3.72 -6.36 -24.13
C THR A 343 2.36 -6.32 -24.82
N ARG A 344 1.78 -5.13 -24.97
CA ARG A 344 0.57 -4.87 -25.76
C ARG A 344 0.82 -3.73 -26.73
N GLY A 345 1.00 -4.06 -28.01
CA GLY A 345 1.50 -3.12 -29.01
C GLY A 345 2.84 -2.51 -28.59
N GLU A 346 2.93 -1.18 -28.53
CA GLU A 346 4.11 -0.41 -28.08
C GLU A 346 3.98 0.03 -26.60
N THR A 347 3.28 -0.76 -25.78
CA THR A 347 3.24 -0.59 -24.32
C THR A 347 3.75 -1.87 -23.67
N GLN A 348 4.81 -1.76 -22.88
CA GLN A 348 5.50 -2.91 -22.29
C GLN A 348 5.85 -2.65 -20.83
N THR A 349 5.72 -3.68 -20.01
CA THR A 349 6.20 -3.69 -18.64
C THR A 349 6.96 -4.96 -18.31
N ILE A 350 8.05 -4.78 -17.56
CA ILE A 350 8.65 -5.84 -16.75
C ILE A 350 8.00 -5.76 -15.37
N ALA A 351 7.20 -6.77 -15.03
CA ALA A 351 6.60 -6.91 -13.72
C ALA A 351 7.36 -7.94 -12.90
N THR A 352 7.67 -7.63 -11.66
CA THR A 352 8.41 -8.50 -10.73
C THR A 352 7.67 -8.61 -9.42
N CYS A 353 7.44 -9.84 -8.96
CA CYS A 353 6.91 -10.17 -7.65
C CYS A 353 8.04 -10.63 -6.73
N THR A 354 8.12 -10.01 -5.55
CA THR A 354 9.04 -10.36 -4.47
C THR A 354 8.23 -10.70 -3.22
N LEU A 355 8.54 -11.83 -2.62
CA LEU A 355 7.92 -12.33 -1.40
C LEU A 355 8.84 -12.06 -0.20
N GLY A 356 8.27 -11.55 0.88
CA GLY A 356 8.96 -11.25 2.13
C GLY A 356 8.19 -11.77 3.35
N THR A 357 8.82 -11.67 4.51
CA THR A 357 8.21 -12.01 5.81
C THR A 357 7.53 -10.78 6.42
N LYS A 358 7.02 -10.91 7.65
CA LYS A 358 6.38 -9.83 8.42
C LYS A 358 7.25 -8.57 8.56
N ASP A 359 8.57 -8.73 8.73
CA ASP A 359 9.51 -7.62 8.81
C ASP A 359 9.59 -6.74 7.53
N ALA A 360 9.15 -7.28 6.39
CA ALA A 360 9.14 -6.57 5.13
C ALA A 360 7.86 -5.75 4.91
N GLU A 361 6.87 -5.84 5.82
CA GLU A 361 5.66 -5.04 5.76
C GLU A 361 5.98 -3.55 5.85
N GLN A 362 5.29 -2.75 5.05
CA GLN A 362 5.48 -1.31 5.04
C GLN A 362 4.68 -0.69 6.18
N MET A 363 5.38 -0.05 7.12
CA MET A 363 4.76 0.75 8.16
C MET A 363 4.21 2.06 7.57
N ILE A 364 2.90 2.25 7.69
CA ILE A 364 2.18 3.45 7.27
C ILE A 364 1.69 4.16 8.53
N ASP A 365 2.18 5.37 8.76
CA ASP A 365 1.69 6.26 9.81
C ASP A 365 0.66 7.20 9.17
N GLY A 366 -0.63 7.00 9.44
CA GLY A 366 -1.72 7.86 8.96
C GLY A 366 -2.48 8.47 10.12
N LEU A 367 -3.61 9.15 9.86
CA LEU A 367 -4.46 9.71 10.92
C LEU A 367 -4.98 8.63 11.89
N ASN A 368 -5.38 7.46 11.37
CA ASN A 368 -5.91 6.33 12.14
C ASN A 368 -4.89 5.55 13.00
N GLY A 369 -3.61 5.92 12.96
CA GLY A 369 -2.57 5.17 13.67
C GLY A 369 -1.48 4.65 12.75
N LEU A 370 -0.66 3.78 13.33
CA LEU A 370 0.27 2.95 12.58
C LEU A 370 -0.49 1.73 12.06
N ARG A 371 -0.41 1.50 10.76
CA ARG A 371 -0.83 0.25 10.12
C ARG A 371 0.33 -0.34 9.33
N TYR A 372 0.27 -1.65 9.11
CA TYR A 372 1.30 -2.36 8.36
C TYR A 372 0.70 -2.91 7.06
N GLU A 373 1.21 -2.42 5.95
CA GLU A 373 0.80 -2.82 4.61
C GLU A 373 1.64 -4.01 4.16
N HIS A 374 0.96 -5.08 3.77
CA HIS A 374 1.60 -6.33 3.38
C HIS A 374 1.58 -6.53 1.86
N PHE A 375 0.77 -5.76 1.13
CA PHE A 375 0.80 -5.72 -0.32
C PHE A 375 1.25 -4.34 -0.81
N MET A 376 2.41 -4.31 -1.46
CA MET A 376 2.96 -3.08 -2.05
C MET A 376 3.02 -3.22 -3.56
N LEU A 377 2.64 -2.16 -4.28
CA LEU A 377 2.83 -2.08 -5.72
C LEU A 377 3.53 -0.78 -6.07
N HIS A 378 4.75 -0.89 -6.57
CA HIS A 378 5.56 0.24 -7.03
C HIS A 378 5.59 0.28 -8.55
N TYR A 379 5.17 1.41 -9.10
CA TYR A 379 5.13 1.65 -10.53
C TYR A 379 6.18 2.70 -10.90
N ASN A 380 7.01 2.39 -11.89
CA ASN A 380 8.09 3.25 -12.36
C ASN A 380 7.90 3.59 -13.85
N PHE A 381 8.02 4.87 -14.19
CA PHE A 381 7.86 5.34 -15.57
C PHE A 381 9.11 6.08 -16.05
N PRO A 382 10.18 5.35 -16.39
CA PRO A 382 11.42 5.96 -16.84
C PRO A 382 11.24 6.69 -18.17
N PRO A 383 11.98 7.79 -18.42
CA PRO A 383 11.77 8.64 -19.60
C PRO A 383 12.11 7.93 -20.92
N TYR A 384 12.99 6.92 -20.88
CA TYR A 384 13.29 6.11 -22.07
C TYR A 384 12.05 5.33 -22.58
N SER A 385 11.06 5.06 -21.73
CA SER A 385 9.84 4.34 -22.13
C SER A 385 8.99 5.08 -23.16
N VAL A 386 9.18 6.40 -23.27
CA VAL A 386 8.56 7.24 -24.28
C VAL A 386 9.57 7.81 -25.29
N GLY A 387 10.84 7.40 -25.20
CA GLY A 387 11.91 7.88 -26.07
C GLY A 387 12.40 9.30 -25.75
N GLU A 388 12.19 9.77 -24.51
CA GLU A 388 12.57 11.12 -24.09
C GLU A 388 13.74 11.10 -23.10
N VAL A 389 14.40 12.26 -22.94
CA VAL A 389 15.37 12.50 -21.87
C VAL A 389 14.68 13.30 -20.78
N GLY A 390 14.79 12.84 -19.53
CA GLY A 390 14.14 13.48 -18.39
C GLY A 390 14.85 13.18 -17.08
N ARG A 391 14.43 13.88 -16.02
CA ARG A 391 14.93 13.63 -14.67
C ARG A 391 14.49 12.24 -14.22
N PHE A 392 15.43 11.41 -13.81
CA PHE A 392 15.17 10.09 -13.23
C PHE A 392 15.44 10.12 -11.72
N GLY A 393 14.54 9.57 -10.91
CA GLY A 393 14.66 9.63 -9.45
C GLY A 393 13.37 9.24 -8.73
N ALA A 394 13.01 10.00 -7.68
CA ALA A 394 11.84 9.74 -6.86
C ALA A 394 10.53 9.78 -7.68
N PRO A 395 9.55 8.91 -7.37
CA PRO A 395 8.32 8.82 -8.14
C PRO A 395 7.51 10.11 -8.03
N GLY A 396 7.01 10.58 -9.17
CA GLY A 396 6.08 11.70 -9.25
C GLY A 396 4.65 11.29 -8.92
N ARG A 397 3.76 12.30 -8.87
CA ARG A 397 2.32 12.08 -8.57
C ARG A 397 1.67 11.07 -9.51
N ARG A 398 1.99 11.11 -10.81
CA ARG A 398 1.41 10.20 -11.82
C ARG A 398 1.81 8.75 -11.57
N GLU A 399 3.07 8.50 -11.22
CA GLU A 399 3.58 7.16 -10.95
C GLU A 399 2.91 6.57 -9.71
N VAL A 400 2.80 7.34 -8.62
CA VAL A 400 2.06 6.93 -7.41
C VAL A 400 0.59 6.65 -7.74
N GLY A 401 -0.08 7.51 -8.51
CA GLY A 401 -1.47 7.31 -8.90
C GLY A 401 -1.71 6.08 -9.78
N HIS A 402 -0.83 5.83 -10.76
CA HIS A 402 -0.92 4.64 -11.61
C HIS A 402 -0.61 3.36 -10.83
N GLY A 403 0.38 3.40 -9.93
CA GLY A 403 0.68 2.31 -9.02
C GLY A 403 -0.53 1.98 -8.14
N LYS A 404 -1.19 2.99 -7.54
CA LYS A 404 -2.38 2.75 -6.72
C LYS A 404 -3.57 2.22 -7.51
N LEU A 405 -3.78 2.68 -8.75
CA LEU A 405 -4.82 2.12 -9.63
C LEU A 405 -4.58 0.62 -9.86
N ALA A 406 -3.35 0.24 -10.22
CA ALA A 406 -3.02 -1.16 -10.42
C ALA A 406 -3.08 -1.98 -9.11
N TRP A 407 -2.73 -1.35 -7.99
CA TRP A 407 -2.84 -1.94 -6.66
C TRP A 407 -4.29 -2.28 -6.33
N ARG A 408 -5.22 -1.34 -6.50
CA ARG A 408 -6.67 -1.55 -6.29
C ARG A 408 -7.20 -2.71 -7.13
N ALA A 409 -6.79 -2.75 -8.40
CA ALA A 409 -7.20 -3.80 -9.32
C ALA A 409 -6.76 -5.21 -8.91
N LEU A 410 -5.56 -5.35 -8.32
CA LEU A 410 -4.97 -6.63 -7.93
C LEU A 410 -5.28 -7.02 -6.48
N HIS A 411 -5.45 -6.04 -5.58
CA HIS A 411 -5.74 -6.26 -4.17
C HIS A 411 -7.04 -7.06 -3.97
N ALA A 412 -8.05 -6.80 -4.81
CA ALA A 412 -9.35 -7.48 -4.77
C ALA A 412 -9.30 -9.02 -4.97
N VAL A 413 -8.20 -9.56 -5.52
CA VAL A 413 -8.03 -11.00 -5.77
C VAL A 413 -6.92 -11.64 -4.94
N LEU A 414 -6.32 -10.90 -4.00
CA LEU A 414 -5.28 -11.45 -3.16
C LEU A 414 -5.82 -12.51 -2.21
N PRO A 415 -5.01 -13.54 -1.89
CA PRO A 415 -5.32 -14.47 -0.81
C PRO A 415 -5.31 -13.74 0.54
N THR A 416 -5.96 -14.33 1.54
CA THR A 416 -5.86 -13.80 2.91
C THR A 416 -4.47 -14.06 3.50
N LYS A 417 -4.12 -13.35 4.58
CA LYS A 417 -2.85 -13.58 5.29
C LYS A 417 -2.75 -14.99 5.89
N GLU A 418 -3.88 -15.61 6.21
CA GLU A 418 -3.95 -16.97 6.72
C GLU A 418 -3.66 -17.99 5.61
N GLU A 419 -4.18 -17.76 4.41
CA GLU A 419 -3.96 -18.61 3.24
C GLU A 419 -2.53 -18.46 2.68
N PHE A 420 -2.00 -17.24 2.70
CA PHE A 420 -0.68 -16.94 2.15
C PHE A 420 0.06 -15.94 3.06
N PRO A 421 0.84 -16.42 4.04
CA PRO A 421 1.43 -15.60 5.11
C PRO A 421 2.67 -14.82 4.67
N TYR A 422 2.63 -14.22 3.48
CA TYR A 422 3.73 -13.47 2.88
C TYR A 422 3.38 -12.00 2.71
N THR A 423 4.41 -11.18 2.86
CA THR A 423 4.42 -9.82 2.34
C THR A 423 4.72 -9.88 0.85
N ILE A 424 3.90 -9.23 0.03
CA ILE A 424 4.03 -9.23 -1.42
C ILE A 424 4.42 -7.82 -1.88
N ARG A 425 5.56 -7.72 -2.56
CA ARG A 425 5.95 -6.51 -3.28
C ARG A 425 5.94 -6.76 -4.77
N LEU A 426 5.06 -6.07 -5.48
CA LEU A 426 5.10 -5.93 -6.93
C LEU A 426 5.85 -4.67 -7.33
N THR A 427 6.74 -4.81 -8.31
CA THR A 427 7.36 -3.69 -9.00
C THR A 427 7.06 -3.81 -10.49
N SER A 428 6.64 -2.72 -11.11
CA SER A 428 6.35 -2.63 -12.54
C SER A 428 7.18 -1.52 -13.15
N ASP A 429 8.18 -1.94 -13.92
CA ASP A 429 9.03 -1.05 -14.68
C ASP A 429 8.49 -0.97 -16.09
N ILE A 430 8.04 0.22 -16.49
CA ILE A 430 7.54 0.44 -17.84
C ILE A 430 8.73 0.63 -18.77
N THR A 431 8.85 -0.25 -19.77
CA THR A 431 9.94 -0.21 -20.74
C THR A 431 9.54 0.44 -22.06
N GLU A 432 8.25 0.38 -22.40
CA GLU A 432 7.66 1.08 -23.54
C GLU A 432 6.27 1.61 -23.17
N SER A 433 5.87 2.76 -23.69
CA SER A 433 4.53 3.29 -23.47
C SER A 433 3.96 4.01 -24.69
N ASN A 434 2.91 3.45 -25.25
CA ASN A 434 2.04 4.11 -26.22
C ASN A 434 0.56 3.87 -25.91
N GLY A 435 0.19 3.86 -24.64
CA GLY A 435 -1.20 3.71 -24.21
C GLY A 435 -1.31 2.87 -22.95
N SER A 436 -1.91 3.45 -21.92
CA SER A 436 -2.20 2.87 -20.59
C SER A 436 -1.23 1.80 -20.09
N SER A 437 -0.03 2.25 -19.76
CA SER A 437 0.97 1.44 -19.04
C SER A 437 0.48 0.98 -17.67
N SER A 438 -0.47 1.68 -17.02
CA SER A 438 -1.08 1.22 -15.77
C SER A 438 -1.88 -0.07 -15.94
N MET A 439 -2.56 -0.27 -17.08
CA MET A 439 -3.27 -1.53 -17.36
C MET A 439 -2.30 -2.64 -17.75
N ALA A 440 -1.19 -2.31 -18.42
CA ALA A 440 -0.10 -3.27 -18.62
C ALA A 440 0.49 -3.74 -17.28
N THR A 441 0.63 -2.84 -16.29
CA THR A 441 1.03 -3.18 -14.92
C THR A 441 0.08 -4.15 -14.25
N VAL A 442 -1.24 -3.99 -14.41
CA VAL A 442 -2.22 -4.95 -13.87
C VAL A 442 -2.01 -6.34 -14.48
N CYS A 443 -1.95 -6.42 -15.82
CA CYS A 443 -1.77 -7.70 -16.52
C CYS A 443 -0.44 -8.38 -16.16
N GLY A 444 0.67 -7.63 -16.23
CA GLY A 444 2.00 -8.13 -15.87
C GLY A 444 2.10 -8.49 -14.39
N GLY A 445 1.49 -7.69 -13.50
CA GLY A 445 1.44 -7.96 -12.07
C GLY A 445 0.67 -9.23 -11.74
N SER A 446 -0.48 -9.47 -12.39
CA SER A 446 -1.23 -10.72 -12.27
C SER A 446 -0.37 -11.93 -12.65
N LEU A 447 0.30 -11.88 -13.80
CA LEU A 447 1.20 -12.96 -14.25
C LEU A 447 2.39 -13.16 -13.31
N ALA A 448 3.03 -12.07 -12.85
CA ALA A 448 4.17 -12.16 -11.95
C ALA A 448 3.81 -12.72 -10.57
N MET A 449 2.60 -12.45 -10.05
CA MET A 449 2.10 -13.08 -8.83
C MET A 449 1.84 -14.57 -9.02
N MET A 450 1.19 -14.96 -10.12
CA MET A 450 0.94 -16.37 -10.45
C MET A 450 2.26 -17.14 -10.64
N ASP A 451 3.24 -16.54 -11.31
CA ASP A 451 4.58 -17.09 -11.50
C ASP A 451 5.34 -17.21 -10.17
N ALA A 452 5.09 -16.32 -9.21
CA ALA A 452 5.64 -16.39 -7.86
C ALA A 452 4.96 -17.43 -6.96
N GLY A 453 3.90 -18.09 -7.43
CA GLY A 453 3.11 -19.03 -6.64
C GLY A 453 2.18 -18.35 -5.63
N VAL A 454 1.84 -17.07 -5.82
CA VAL A 454 0.82 -16.38 -5.01
C VAL A 454 -0.55 -16.92 -5.41
N PRO A 455 -1.32 -17.53 -4.50
CA PRO A 455 -2.63 -18.13 -4.79
C PRO A 455 -3.70 -17.06 -4.94
N ILE A 456 -3.57 -16.20 -5.96
CA ILE A 456 -4.61 -15.23 -6.31
C ILE A 456 -5.90 -15.96 -6.69
N LYS A 457 -7.04 -15.40 -6.30
CA LYS A 457 -8.36 -15.99 -6.52
C LYS A 457 -8.60 -16.28 -8.01
N ARG A 458 -8.31 -15.30 -8.87
CA ARG A 458 -8.36 -15.39 -10.35
C ARG A 458 -7.38 -14.41 -10.98
N PRO A 459 -6.91 -14.67 -12.22
CA PRO A 459 -6.09 -13.71 -12.95
C PRO A 459 -6.89 -12.45 -13.32
N VAL A 460 -6.22 -11.30 -13.29
CA VAL A 460 -6.83 -9.98 -13.54
C VAL A 460 -6.23 -9.37 -14.80
N SER A 461 -7.10 -8.87 -15.68
CA SER A 461 -6.70 -8.11 -16.86
C SER A 461 -7.22 -6.67 -16.80
N GLY A 462 -6.56 -5.77 -17.52
CA GLY A 462 -6.93 -4.36 -17.58
C GLY A 462 -6.94 -3.83 -19.00
N ILE A 463 -7.91 -2.98 -19.32
CA ILE A 463 -8.01 -2.26 -20.59
C ILE A 463 -8.21 -0.77 -20.37
N ALA A 464 -7.62 0.05 -21.24
CA ALA A 464 -7.93 1.47 -21.33
C ALA A 464 -8.79 1.74 -22.54
N MET A 465 -9.77 2.58 -22.33
CA MET A 465 -10.85 2.87 -23.24
C MET A 465 -10.93 4.38 -23.42
N GLY A 466 -11.34 4.80 -24.60
CA GLY A 466 -11.54 6.21 -24.91
C GLY A 466 -12.92 6.43 -25.50
N LEU A 467 -13.35 7.68 -25.47
CA LEU A 467 -14.57 8.10 -26.11
C LEU A 467 -14.38 9.42 -26.84
N ILE A 468 -14.91 9.49 -28.05
CA ILE A 468 -15.04 10.71 -28.84
C ILE A 468 -16.52 11.00 -28.99
N LEU A 469 -16.95 12.23 -28.71
CA LEU A 469 -18.31 12.71 -28.80
C LEU A 469 -18.34 14.02 -29.60
N GLU A 470 -19.11 14.06 -30.68
CA GLU A 470 -19.41 15.27 -31.44
C GLU A 470 -20.92 15.42 -31.64
N GLY A 471 -21.53 16.32 -30.86
CA GLY A 471 -22.98 16.49 -30.87
C GLY A 471 -23.68 15.23 -30.37
N LYS A 472 -24.29 14.46 -31.29
CA LYS A 472 -24.97 13.20 -30.99
C LYS A 472 -24.17 11.96 -31.42
N ASP A 473 -23.16 12.15 -32.26
CA ASP A 473 -22.34 11.06 -32.78
C ASP A 473 -21.22 10.75 -31.80
N PHE A 474 -21.01 9.48 -31.49
CA PHE A 474 -19.95 9.05 -30.59
C PHE A 474 -19.27 7.77 -31.06
N ALA A 475 -18.01 7.60 -30.66
CA ALA A 475 -17.24 6.39 -30.87
C ALA A 475 -16.54 5.98 -29.56
N VAL A 476 -16.77 4.73 -29.13
CA VAL A 476 -16.04 4.09 -28.03
C VAL A 476 -14.84 3.34 -28.60
N ILE A 477 -13.65 3.62 -28.08
CA ILE A 477 -12.37 3.11 -28.59
C ILE A 477 -11.75 2.17 -27.56
N SER A 478 -11.49 0.93 -27.96
CA SER A 478 -10.78 -0.08 -27.16
C SER A 478 -9.26 0.06 -27.27
N ASP A 479 -8.56 -0.11 -26.14
CA ASP A 479 -7.10 -0.12 -26.06
C ASP A 479 -6.48 1.11 -26.75
N ILE A 480 -6.77 2.27 -26.16
CA ILE A 480 -6.38 3.58 -26.68
C ILE A 480 -4.86 3.75 -26.75
N LEU A 481 -4.42 4.47 -27.79
CA LEU A 481 -3.06 4.97 -27.93
C LEU A 481 -2.84 6.23 -27.08
N GLY A 482 -1.58 6.60 -26.84
CA GLY A 482 -1.27 7.87 -26.17
C GLY A 482 -1.83 9.09 -26.93
N ASP A 483 -1.78 9.06 -28.26
CA ASP A 483 -2.37 10.10 -29.12
C ASP A 483 -3.89 10.18 -28.95
N GLU A 484 -4.58 9.04 -28.82
CA GLU A 484 -6.04 8.98 -28.70
C GLU A 484 -6.53 9.43 -27.32
N ASP A 485 -5.74 9.17 -26.26
CA ASP A 485 -6.01 9.67 -24.90
C ASP A 485 -6.03 11.20 -24.84
N HIS A 486 -5.05 11.85 -25.48
CA HIS A 486 -4.98 13.31 -25.54
C HIS A 486 -6.14 13.94 -26.31
N LEU A 487 -6.69 13.23 -27.30
CA LEU A 487 -7.70 13.73 -28.23
C LEU A 487 -9.13 13.31 -27.89
N GLY A 488 -9.29 12.31 -27.04
CA GLY A 488 -10.57 11.81 -26.54
C GLY A 488 -11.19 12.73 -25.49
N ASP A 489 -12.52 12.71 -25.44
CA ASP A 489 -13.35 13.49 -24.53
C ASP A 489 -13.52 12.81 -23.16
N MET A 490 -13.27 11.52 -23.11
CA MET A 490 -13.22 10.73 -21.90
C MET A 490 -12.20 9.61 -22.08
N ASP A 491 -11.42 9.40 -21.04
CA ASP A 491 -10.56 8.23 -20.88
C ASP A 491 -11.01 7.45 -19.65
N PHE A 492 -11.11 6.14 -19.79
CA PHE A 492 -11.43 5.28 -18.65
C PHE A 492 -10.68 3.98 -18.70
N LYS A 493 -10.41 3.44 -17.52
CA LYS A 493 -9.58 2.26 -17.30
C LYS A 493 -10.41 1.28 -16.50
N VAL A 494 -10.53 0.08 -17.03
CA VAL A 494 -11.33 -0.98 -16.42
C VAL A 494 -10.44 -2.19 -16.23
N ALA A 495 -10.34 -2.64 -14.98
CA ALA A 495 -9.64 -3.86 -14.61
C ALA A 495 -10.62 -4.85 -13.96
N GLY A 496 -10.35 -6.14 -14.11
CA GLY A 496 -11.23 -7.18 -13.56
C GLY A 496 -10.83 -8.58 -13.97
N THR A 497 -11.54 -9.54 -13.38
CA THR A 497 -11.45 -10.97 -13.68
C THR A 497 -12.51 -11.34 -14.73
N SER A 498 -12.70 -12.64 -14.98
CA SER A 498 -13.83 -13.13 -15.76
C SER A 498 -15.18 -12.88 -15.09
N GLU A 499 -15.21 -12.73 -13.76
CA GLU A 499 -16.45 -12.67 -12.97
C GLU A 499 -16.93 -11.24 -12.71
N GLY A 500 -16.04 -10.24 -12.79
CA GLY A 500 -16.43 -8.86 -12.57
C GLY A 500 -15.27 -7.87 -12.57
N ILE A 501 -15.62 -6.62 -12.32
CA ILE A 501 -14.72 -5.48 -12.20
C ILE A 501 -14.04 -5.52 -10.82
N THR A 502 -12.73 -5.33 -10.82
CA THR A 502 -11.94 -5.10 -9.59
C THR A 502 -11.54 -3.65 -9.41
N SER A 503 -11.43 -2.88 -10.49
CA SER A 503 -11.22 -1.44 -10.42
C SER A 503 -11.76 -0.74 -11.67
N LEU A 504 -12.41 0.40 -11.46
CA LEU A 504 -12.86 1.31 -12.50
C LEU A 504 -12.34 2.72 -12.19
N GLN A 505 -11.64 3.32 -13.16
CA GLN A 505 -11.20 4.70 -13.13
C GLN A 505 -11.72 5.42 -14.38
N MET A 506 -12.34 6.58 -14.22
CA MET A 506 -12.87 7.37 -15.34
C MET A 506 -12.44 8.82 -15.16
N ASP A 507 -12.03 9.46 -16.25
CA ASP A 507 -11.72 10.88 -16.35
C ASP A 507 -12.49 11.44 -17.55
N ILE A 508 -13.42 12.35 -17.27
CA ILE A 508 -14.33 12.93 -18.25
C ILE A 508 -13.98 14.41 -18.41
N LYS A 509 -13.71 14.82 -19.66
CA LYS A 509 -13.24 16.18 -19.99
C LYS A 509 -14.36 17.10 -20.45
N ILE A 510 -15.51 16.55 -20.85
CA ILE A 510 -16.65 17.31 -21.37
C ILE A 510 -17.96 16.87 -20.69
N ALA A 511 -18.96 17.76 -20.70
CA ALA A 511 -20.32 17.39 -20.35
C ALA A 511 -20.99 16.58 -21.48
N GLY A 512 -22.06 15.85 -21.14
CA GLY A 512 -22.92 15.17 -22.13
C GLY A 512 -22.72 13.66 -22.29
N ILE A 513 -21.91 13.03 -21.43
CA ILE A 513 -21.78 11.57 -21.39
C ILE A 513 -22.94 10.99 -20.59
N THR A 514 -23.84 10.31 -21.29
CA THR A 514 -25.05 9.74 -20.69
C THR A 514 -24.81 8.34 -20.11
N GLU A 515 -25.76 7.86 -19.30
CA GLU A 515 -25.74 6.50 -18.75
C GLU A 515 -25.69 5.44 -19.86
N GLU A 516 -26.42 5.64 -20.96
CA GLU A 516 -26.44 4.73 -22.10
C GLU A 516 -25.07 4.65 -22.77
N ILE A 517 -24.39 5.78 -22.92
CA ILE A 517 -23.02 5.83 -23.46
C ILE A 517 -22.07 5.06 -22.55
N MET A 518 -22.15 5.27 -21.23
CA MET A 518 -21.34 4.54 -20.25
C MET A 518 -21.60 3.02 -20.29
N LYS A 519 -22.86 2.60 -20.49
CA LYS A 519 -23.22 1.18 -20.62
C LYS A 519 -22.58 0.54 -21.84
N VAL A 520 -22.63 1.21 -23.00
CA VAL A 520 -21.95 0.74 -24.22
C VAL A 520 -20.44 0.64 -24.00
N ALA A 521 -19.86 1.67 -23.38
CA ALA A 521 -18.45 1.75 -23.05
C ALA A 521 -17.98 0.60 -22.14
N LEU A 522 -18.70 0.31 -21.05
CA LEU A 522 -18.36 -0.78 -20.12
C LEU A 522 -18.53 -2.16 -20.77
N THR A 523 -19.56 -2.33 -21.60
CA THR A 523 -19.77 -3.59 -22.33
C THR A 523 -18.60 -3.89 -23.27
N GLN A 524 -18.17 -2.91 -24.06
CA GLN A 524 -17.02 -3.06 -24.95
C GLN A 524 -15.70 -3.26 -24.15
N ALA A 525 -15.57 -2.62 -22.98
CA ALA A 525 -14.43 -2.84 -22.10
C ALA A 525 -14.38 -4.28 -21.57
N LYS A 526 -15.53 -4.86 -21.20
CA LYS A 526 -15.63 -6.26 -20.75
C LYS A 526 -15.11 -7.23 -21.80
N GLU A 527 -15.54 -7.07 -23.06
CA GLU A 527 -15.06 -7.88 -24.18
C GLU A 527 -13.54 -7.74 -24.36
N GLY A 528 -13.02 -6.50 -24.31
CA GLY A 528 -11.60 -6.22 -24.45
C GLY A 528 -10.76 -6.84 -23.32
N ARG A 529 -11.20 -6.74 -22.06
CA ARG A 529 -10.56 -7.43 -20.93
C ARG A 529 -10.56 -8.93 -21.10
N ALA A 530 -11.70 -9.53 -21.46
CA ALA A 530 -11.81 -10.97 -21.67
C ALA A 530 -10.84 -11.47 -22.75
N HIS A 531 -10.69 -10.71 -23.84
CA HIS A 531 -9.69 -10.99 -24.87
C HIS A 531 -8.25 -10.92 -24.33
N ILE A 532 -7.91 -9.86 -23.60
CA ILE A 532 -6.57 -9.70 -22.99
C ILE A 532 -6.27 -10.85 -22.02
N LEU A 533 -7.24 -11.23 -21.20
CA LEU A 533 -7.13 -12.35 -20.26
C LEU A 533 -6.84 -13.67 -21.00
N GLY A 534 -7.51 -13.90 -22.14
CA GLY A 534 -7.24 -15.04 -23.01
C GLY A 534 -5.83 -15.05 -23.60
N GLU A 535 -5.28 -13.89 -23.97
CA GLU A 535 -3.89 -13.78 -24.43
C GLU A 535 -2.88 -14.01 -23.28
N MET A 536 -3.16 -13.50 -22.08
CA MET A 536 -2.34 -13.74 -20.88
C MET A 536 -2.27 -15.23 -20.52
N ALA A 537 -3.40 -15.95 -20.60
CA ALA A 537 -3.48 -17.36 -20.28
C ALA A 537 -2.59 -18.24 -21.17
N LYS A 538 -2.20 -17.78 -22.37
CA LYS A 538 -1.24 -18.48 -23.24
C LYS A 538 0.16 -18.53 -22.64
N ALA A 539 0.51 -17.58 -21.77
CA ALA A 539 1.79 -17.54 -21.08
C ALA A 539 1.75 -18.33 -19.75
N LEU A 540 0.69 -18.12 -18.97
CA LEU A 540 0.44 -18.81 -17.71
C LEU A 540 -1.06 -18.73 -17.36
N ASP A 541 -1.75 -19.86 -17.34
CA ASP A 541 -3.20 -19.96 -17.09
C ASP A 541 -3.56 -20.32 -15.64
N HIS A 542 -2.59 -20.76 -14.84
CA HIS A 542 -2.75 -21.12 -13.43
C HIS A 542 -1.59 -20.60 -12.56
N THR A 543 -1.85 -20.37 -11.28
CA THR A 543 -0.79 -20.08 -10.30
C THR A 543 0.10 -21.31 -10.14
N ARG A 544 1.43 -21.11 -10.09
CA ARG A 544 2.36 -22.20 -9.82
C ARG A 544 2.10 -22.81 -8.44
N SER A 545 2.15 -24.14 -8.36
CA SER A 545 1.95 -24.87 -7.09
C SER A 545 3.12 -24.74 -6.12
N GLU A 546 4.32 -24.46 -6.63
CA GLU A 546 5.53 -24.31 -5.83
C GLU A 546 6.05 -22.88 -5.90
N LEU A 547 6.53 -22.39 -4.76
CA LEU A 547 7.24 -21.12 -4.68
C LEU A 547 8.64 -21.24 -5.31
N SER A 548 9.16 -20.12 -5.81
CA SER A 548 10.54 -20.04 -6.29
C SER A 548 11.54 -20.55 -5.24
N ALA A 549 12.58 -21.24 -5.70
CA ALA A 549 13.68 -21.69 -4.84
C ALA A 549 14.44 -20.52 -4.17
N HIS A 550 14.26 -19.29 -4.65
CA HIS A 550 14.82 -18.08 -4.07
C HIS A 550 13.88 -17.37 -3.10
N ALA A 551 12.60 -17.74 -3.09
CA ALA A 551 11.63 -17.18 -2.16
C ALA A 551 11.88 -17.72 -0.74
N PRO A 552 11.67 -16.91 0.31
CA PRO A 552 11.66 -17.43 1.66
C PRO A 552 10.54 -18.47 1.79
N ARG A 553 10.84 -19.63 2.38
CA ARG A 553 9.83 -20.59 2.81
C ARG A 553 9.38 -20.23 4.22
N ILE A 554 8.08 -20.28 4.47
CA ILE A 554 7.50 -20.06 5.80
C ILE A 554 6.85 -21.38 6.22
N GLU A 555 7.35 -21.97 7.30
CA GLU A 555 6.68 -23.08 7.96
C GLU A 555 6.00 -22.59 9.23
N THR A 556 4.73 -22.98 9.39
CA THR A 556 3.93 -22.65 10.55
C THR A 556 3.79 -23.89 11.43
N MET A 557 4.00 -23.74 12.73
CA MET A 557 3.71 -24.76 13.74
C MET A 557 2.93 -24.14 14.90
N SER A 558 2.10 -24.93 15.58
CA SER A 558 1.36 -24.49 16.75
C SER A 558 2.03 -25.00 18.02
N VAL A 559 2.17 -24.13 19.02
CA VAL A 559 2.69 -24.46 20.35
C VAL A 559 1.66 -24.07 21.43
N PRO A 560 1.60 -24.80 22.56
CA PRO A 560 0.74 -24.41 23.68
C PRO A 560 1.08 -23.02 24.20
N LYS A 561 0.06 -22.22 24.52
CA LYS A 561 0.22 -20.81 24.94
C LYS A 561 1.09 -20.64 26.19
N ASP A 562 1.06 -21.61 27.10
CA ASP A 562 1.90 -21.64 28.31
C ASP A 562 3.39 -21.78 28.00
N LYS A 563 3.76 -22.35 26.84
CA LYS A 563 5.15 -22.60 26.42
C LYS A 563 5.76 -21.46 25.62
N ILE A 564 4.98 -20.47 25.18
CA ILE A 564 5.47 -19.29 24.45
C ILE A 564 6.60 -18.60 25.24
N ARG A 565 6.43 -18.50 26.57
CA ARG A 565 7.42 -17.90 27.46
C ARG A 565 8.76 -18.64 27.46
N ASP A 566 8.74 -19.96 27.32
CA ASP A 566 9.93 -20.80 27.33
C ASP A 566 10.72 -20.66 26.02
N ILE A 567 10.01 -20.50 24.89
CA ILE A 567 10.63 -20.31 23.57
C ILE A 567 11.24 -18.91 23.45
N ILE A 568 10.53 -17.86 23.92
CA ILE A 568 11.05 -16.49 23.92
C ILE A 568 12.22 -16.36 24.89
N GLY A 569 12.07 -16.95 26.08
CA GLY A 569 13.01 -16.81 27.19
C GLY A 569 13.02 -15.42 27.81
N THR A 570 13.72 -15.26 28.93
CA THR A 570 13.79 -13.97 29.65
C THR A 570 14.37 -12.87 28.75
N GLY A 571 13.57 -11.84 28.44
CA GLY A 571 13.99 -10.72 27.59
C GLY A 571 14.24 -11.08 26.11
N GLY A 572 13.70 -12.21 25.63
CA GLY A 572 13.93 -12.66 24.25
C GLY A 572 15.28 -13.32 24.02
N LYS A 573 15.97 -13.76 25.08
CA LYS A 573 17.32 -14.34 24.97
C LYS A 573 17.33 -15.63 24.13
N ILE A 574 16.40 -16.55 24.39
CA ILE A 574 16.37 -17.88 23.75
C ILE A 574 16.00 -17.74 22.27
N ILE A 575 14.95 -16.99 21.96
CA ILE A 575 14.55 -16.78 20.56
C ILE A 575 15.65 -16.09 19.73
N ARG A 576 16.37 -15.12 20.32
CA ARG A 576 17.53 -14.49 19.63
C ARG A 576 18.67 -15.49 19.41
N GLU A 577 18.90 -16.42 20.33
CA GLU A 577 19.91 -17.47 20.21
C GLU A 577 19.54 -18.48 19.12
N ILE A 578 18.28 -18.91 19.06
CA ILE A 578 17.75 -19.78 17.99
C ILE A 578 17.95 -19.10 16.63
N VAL A 579 17.51 -17.84 16.49
CA VAL A 579 17.64 -17.08 15.23
C VAL A 579 19.10 -16.90 14.85
N ALA A 580 19.98 -16.54 15.80
CA ALA A 580 21.40 -16.33 15.53
C ALA A 580 22.14 -17.61 15.14
N THR A 581 21.77 -18.76 15.71
CA THR A 581 22.45 -20.04 15.49
C THR A 581 21.96 -20.74 14.23
N THR A 582 20.65 -20.74 14.01
CA THR A 582 20.03 -21.44 12.87
C THR A 582 20.02 -20.60 11.60
N GLY A 583 20.07 -19.27 11.72
CA GLY A 583 19.91 -18.34 10.60
C GLY A 583 18.46 -18.17 10.13
N ALA A 584 17.51 -18.97 10.64
CA ALA A 584 16.09 -18.81 10.35
C ALA A 584 15.47 -17.69 11.21
N LYS A 585 14.51 -16.97 10.65
CA LYS A 585 13.68 -16.03 11.41
C LYS A 585 12.55 -16.78 12.08
N VAL A 586 12.23 -16.41 13.32
CA VAL A 586 11.16 -17.02 14.11
C VAL A 586 10.27 -15.91 14.64
N ASP A 587 9.01 -15.92 14.21
CA ASP A 587 7.94 -15.05 14.69
C ASP A 587 6.95 -15.88 15.51
N ILE A 588 6.55 -15.41 16.69
CA ILE A 588 5.59 -16.09 17.57
C ILE A 588 4.42 -15.15 17.84
N ASP A 589 3.22 -15.57 17.47
CA ASP A 589 1.97 -14.85 17.74
C ASP A 589 1.40 -15.27 19.12
N ASP A 590 0.62 -14.39 19.75
CA ASP A 590 0.09 -14.59 21.13
C ASP A 590 -0.91 -15.76 21.27
N ASP A 591 -1.38 -16.28 20.14
CA ASP A 591 -2.25 -17.44 20.06
C ASP A 591 -1.49 -18.78 20.12
N GLY A 592 -0.15 -18.76 20.07
CA GLY A 592 0.70 -19.94 20.01
C GLY A 592 1.10 -20.35 18.59
N THR A 593 0.82 -19.53 17.59
CA THR A 593 1.28 -19.77 16.21
C THR A 593 2.74 -19.33 16.05
N VAL A 594 3.63 -20.26 15.70
CA VAL A 594 5.05 -20.00 15.44
C VAL A 594 5.30 -20.09 13.93
N LYS A 595 5.83 -19.03 13.34
CA LYS A 595 6.19 -18.94 11.92
C LYS A 595 7.71 -18.91 11.80
N ILE A 596 8.27 -19.93 11.17
CA ILE A 596 9.71 -20.08 10.95
C ILE A 596 9.98 -19.82 9.48
N SER A 597 10.90 -18.91 9.16
CA SER A 597 11.16 -18.52 7.79
C SER A 597 12.64 -18.45 7.44
N SER A 598 13.00 -19.03 6.30
CA SER A 598 14.32 -18.93 5.69
C SER A 598 14.25 -19.26 4.19
N SER A 599 15.28 -18.90 3.43
CA SER A 599 15.46 -19.37 2.06
C SER A 599 16.04 -20.80 2.00
N ASP A 600 16.63 -21.29 3.09
CA ASP A 600 17.19 -22.64 3.20
C ASP A 600 16.30 -23.53 4.08
N THR A 601 15.87 -24.67 3.53
CA THR A 601 15.01 -25.63 4.25
C THR A 601 15.74 -26.26 5.43
N ALA A 602 17.07 -26.42 5.36
CA ALA A 602 17.85 -26.96 6.48
C ALA A 602 17.82 -26.04 7.71
N GLN A 603 17.80 -24.73 7.50
CA GLN A 603 17.71 -23.73 8.58
C GLN A 603 16.34 -23.76 9.26
N ILE A 604 15.27 -23.90 8.47
CA ILE A 604 13.90 -24.04 8.98
C ILE A 604 13.79 -25.27 9.86
N GLU A 605 14.22 -26.43 9.36
CA GLU A 605 14.18 -27.69 10.11
C GLU A 605 15.05 -27.64 11.37
N ALA A 606 16.22 -27.00 11.33
CA ALA A 606 17.05 -26.80 12.53
C ALA A 606 16.32 -25.95 13.60
N ALA A 607 15.70 -24.84 13.21
CA ALA A 607 14.93 -24.00 14.13
C ALA A 607 13.69 -24.70 14.67
N LYS A 608 12.96 -25.41 13.82
CA LYS A 608 11.78 -26.19 14.17
C LYS A 608 12.10 -27.29 15.17
N ASN A 609 13.14 -28.08 14.92
CA ASN A 609 13.58 -29.14 15.83
C ASN A 609 14.04 -28.59 17.19
N TRP A 610 14.68 -27.41 17.20
CA TRP A 610 15.05 -26.75 18.45
C TRP A 610 13.82 -26.31 19.25
N ILE A 611 12.85 -25.67 18.59
CA ILE A 611 11.60 -25.22 19.22
C ILE A 611 10.81 -26.42 19.74
N ILE A 612 10.69 -27.50 18.95
CA ILE A 612 10.09 -28.76 19.40
C ILE A 612 10.83 -29.30 20.62
N GLY A 613 12.17 -29.26 20.63
CA GLY A 613 12.97 -29.70 21.79
C GLY A 613 12.68 -28.92 23.07
N ILE A 614 12.37 -27.62 22.97
CA ILE A 614 11.99 -26.78 24.13
C ILE A 614 10.57 -27.10 24.60
N VAL A 615 9.64 -27.26 23.66
CA VAL A 615 8.21 -27.48 23.93
C VAL A 615 7.92 -28.92 24.34
N ALA A 616 8.78 -29.87 23.96
CA ALA A 616 8.57 -31.27 24.20
C ALA A 616 8.35 -31.55 25.69
N GLU A 617 7.29 -32.31 25.97
CA GLU A 617 6.95 -32.76 27.30
C GLU A 617 7.38 -34.21 27.52
N PRO A 618 7.84 -34.56 28.73
CA PRO A 618 8.07 -35.95 29.07
C PRO A 618 6.77 -36.74 28.96
N GLU A 619 6.71 -37.68 28.02
CA GLU A 619 5.63 -38.67 27.97
C GLU A 619 5.90 -39.81 28.94
N VAL A 620 4.94 -40.10 29.84
CA VAL A 620 4.99 -41.25 30.74
C VAL A 620 5.04 -42.53 29.92
N GLY A 621 6.03 -43.39 30.19
CA GLY A 621 6.23 -44.65 29.49
C GLY A 621 7.27 -44.60 28.37
N LYS A 622 7.75 -43.42 27.95
CA LYS A 622 8.73 -43.30 26.87
C LYS A 622 10.16 -43.38 27.39
N ILE A 623 11.04 -43.98 26.59
CA ILE A 623 12.48 -44.14 26.89
C ILE A 623 13.23 -42.99 26.24
N TYR A 624 14.04 -42.28 27.03
CA TYR A 624 14.89 -41.18 26.60
C TYR A 624 16.35 -41.52 26.87
N THR A 625 17.25 -40.99 26.04
CA THR A 625 18.68 -41.02 26.33
C THR A 625 19.02 -39.70 27.03
N GLY A 626 19.64 -39.77 28.20
CA GLY A 626 19.95 -38.60 29.01
C GLY A 626 21.32 -38.69 29.66
N LYS A 627 21.84 -37.56 30.12
CA LYS A 627 23.15 -37.44 30.75
C LYS A 627 23.00 -37.23 32.25
N VAL A 628 23.77 -37.97 33.05
CA VAL A 628 23.81 -37.78 34.51
C VAL A 628 24.39 -36.40 34.82
N VAL A 629 23.62 -35.52 35.47
CA VAL A 629 24.05 -34.17 35.83
C VAL A 629 24.60 -34.11 37.25
N ASN A 630 23.98 -34.83 38.18
CA ASN A 630 24.34 -34.78 39.59
C ASN A 630 23.97 -36.10 40.29
N LEU A 631 24.84 -36.56 41.18
CA LEU A 631 24.65 -37.77 41.98
C LEU A 631 24.31 -37.40 43.43
N VAL A 632 23.31 -38.06 44.00
CA VAL A 632 22.92 -37.89 45.41
C VAL A 632 22.78 -39.27 46.09
N ASP A 633 22.84 -39.31 47.41
CA ASP A 633 22.83 -40.59 48.16
C ASP A 633 21.60 -41.46 47.89
N PHE A 634 20.49 -40.85 47.45
CA PHE A 634 19.23 -41.54 47.17
C PHE A 634 18.92 -41.70 45.67
N GLY A 635 19.80 -41.30 44.76
CA GLY A 635 19.56 -41.41 43.32
C GLY A 635 20.49 -40.59 42.42
N ALA A 636 20.16 -40.53 41.14
CA ALA A 636 20.87 -39.72 40.15
C ALA A 636 19.90 -38.78 39.43
N PHE A 637 20.30 -37.53 39.26
CA PHE A 637 19.60 -36.58 38.39
C PHE A 637 20.12 -36.75 36.96
N VAL A 638 19.22 -37.11 36.06
CA VAL A 638 19.51 -37.30 34.65
C VAL A 638 18.79 -36.21 33.86
N ASN A 639 19.54 -35.44 33.08
CA ASN A 639 18.97 -34.52 32.09
C ASN A 639 18.65 -35.32 30.83
N PHE A 640 17.36 -35.52 30.58
CA PHE A 640 16.87 -36.37 29.51
C PHE A 640 16.15 -35.57 28.41
N MET A 641 15.89 -34.28 28.65
CA MET A 641 15.36 -33.29 27.71
C MET A 641 15.92 -31.92 28.09
N GLY A 642 16.37 -31.10 27.12
CA GLY A 642 17.26 -29.92 27.22
C GLY A 642 16.87 -28.74 28.12
N GLY A 643 16.36 -29.02 29.32
CA GLY A 643 15.90 -28.09 30.35
C GLY A 643 15.14 -28.75 31.51
N LYS A 644 14.88 -30.08 31.46
CA LYS A 644 14.16 -30.85 32.50
C LYS A 644 15.02 -32.00 33.02
N ASP A 645 15.26 -31.98 34.33
CA ASP A 645 15.94 -33.07 35.03
C ASP A 645 14.93 -34.04 35.64
N GLY A 646 15.19 -35.33 35.50
CA GLY A 646 14.42 -36.38 36.15
C GLY A 646 15.26 -37.11 37.18
N LEU A 647 14.61 -37.59 38.24
CA LEU A 647 15.29 -38.34 39.31
C LEU A 647 15.15 -39.84 39.05
N VAL A 648 16.29 -40.51 38.88
CA VAL A 648 16.39 -41.97 39.00
C VAL A 648 16.64 -42.29 40.46
N HIS A 649 15.65 -42.83 41.16
CA HIS A 649 15.82 -43.26 42.55
C HIS A 649 16.74 -44.49 42.61
N VAL A 650 17.49 -44.67 43.71
CA VAL A 650 18.43 -45.80 43.88
C VAL A 650 17.81 -47.18 43.61
N SER A 651 16.51 -47.33 43.87
CA SER A 651 15.75 -48.57 43.61
C SER A 651 15.38 -48.82 42.15
N GLU A 652 15.64 -47.86 41.27
CA GLU A 652 15.30 -47.87 39.84
C GLU A 652 16.55 -47.82 38.94
N ILE A 653 17.76 -47.96 39.52
CA ILE A 653 19.04 -47.97 38.78
C ILE A 653 19.34 -49.36 38.19
N LYS A 654 19.22 -50.42 39.01
CA LYS A 654 19.45 -51.83 38.62
C LYS A 654 18.49 -52.75 39.39
N ASN A 655 18.34 -53.99 38.93
CA ASN A 655 17.57 -55.04 39.63
C ASN A 655 18.27 -55.57 40.90
N GLU A 656 19.53 -55.22 41.11
CA GLU A 656 20.34 -55.60 42.27
C GLU A 656 20.43 -54.47 43.30
N ARG A 657 20.75 -54.81 44.55
CA ARG A 657 20.86 -53.81 45.63
C ARG A 657 22.12 -52.97 45.43
N VAL A 658 21.93 -51.73 45.02
CA VAL A 658 23.00 -50.72 44.91
C VAL A 658 23.23 -50.09 46.28
N GLU A 659 24.42 -50.27 46.88
CA GLU A 659 24.76 -49.64 48.17
C GLU A 659 25.15 -48.17 48.03
N LYS A 660 25.86 -47.79 46.95
CA LYS A 660 26.17 -46.40 46.62
C LYS A 660 25.93 -46.13 45.14
N VAL A 661 25.24 -45.04 44.84
CA VAL A 661 24.93 -44.61 43.46
C VAL A 661 26.22 -44.36 42.65
N ALA A 662 27.25 -43.82 43.31
CA ALA A 662 28.55 -43.54 42.71
C ALA A 662 29.33 -44.78 42.24
N ASP A 663 28.95 -45.99 42.68
CA ASP A 663 29.60 -47.23 42.24
C ASP A 663 29.08 -47.69 40.86
N VAL A 664 27.95 -47.13 40.40
CA VAL A 664 27.24 -47.58 39.20
C VAL A 664 27.10 -46.46 38.15
N LEU A 665 27.05 -45.20 38.59
CA LEU A 665 26.85 -44.04 37.74
C LEU A 665 27.94 -43.00 38.00
N SER A 666 28.46 -42.41 36.93
CA SER A 666 29.37 -41.26 37.00
C SER A 666 28.68 -40.00 36.48
N GLU A 667 29.03 -38.84 37.05
CA GLU A 667 28.60 -37.55 36.50
C GLU A 667 29.07 -37.42 35.05
N GLY A 668 28.15 -37.05 34.17
CA GLY A 668 28.38 -36.95 32.74
C GLY A 668 28.20 -38.23 31.93
N GLN A 669 27.84 -39.36 32.56
CA GLN A 669 27.56 -40.61 31.85
C GLN A 669 26.23 -40.53 31.07
N GLU A 670 26.21 -41.01 29.83
CA GLU A 670 24.97 -41.19 29.05
C GLU A 670 24.26 -42.49 29.45
N VAL A 671 22.97 -42.40 29.72
CA VAL A 671 22.12 -43.50 30.20
C VAL A 671 20.74 -43.46 29.53
N LYS A 672 20.14 -44.63 29.27
CA LYS A 672 18.77 -44.73 28.75
C LYS A 672 17.79 -44.88 29.92
N VAL A 673 16.77 -44.02 29.98
CA VAL A 673 15.84 -43.89 31.12
C VAL A 673 14.39 -43.85 30.65
N LYS A 674 13.51 -44.64 31.28
CA LYS A 674 12.06 -44.62 31.06
C LYS A 674 11.38 -43.67 32.04
N VAL A 675 10.48 -42.83 31.56
CA VAL A 675 9.63 -41.99 32.43
C VAL A 675 8.55 -42.87 33.08
N LEU A 676 8.55 -42.97 34.41
CA LEU A 676 7.55 -43.76 35.15
C LEU A 676 6.32 -42.95 35.55
N GLU A 677 6.54 -41.72 36.04
CA GLU A 677 5.49 -40.90 36.63
C GLU A 677 5.93 -39.43 36.63
N ILE A 678 4.96 -38.53 36.47
CA ILE A 678 5.15 -37.09 36.62
C ILE A 678 4.26 -36.66 37.78
N ASP A 679 4.87 -36.24 38.88
CA ASP A 679 4.15 -35.78 40.07
C ASP A 679 3.45 -34.44 39.79
N ASN A 680 2.39 -34.12 40.54
CA ASN A 680 1.60 -32.88 40.46
C ASN A 680 2.43 -31.59 40.66
N ARG A 681 3.68 -31.71 41.11
CA ARG A 681 4.67 -30.62 41.23
C ARG A 681 5.66 -30.53 40.06
N GLY A 682 5.45 -31.28 38.98
CA GLY A 682 6.30 -31.30 37.79
C GLY A 682 7.60 -32.11 37.94
N LYS A 683 7.73 -32.92 39.00
CA LYS A 683 8.91 -33.78 39.22
C LYS A 683 8.78 -35.08 38.42
N VAL A 684 9.76 -35.36 37.57
CA VAL A 684 9.76 -36.55 36.70
C VAL A 684 10.53 -37.69 37.37
N ARG A 685 9.87 -38.83 37.56
CA ARG A 685 10.49 -40.07 38.04
C ARG A 685 10.94 -40.90 36.86
N LEU A 686 12.22 -41.29 36.89
CA LEU A 686 12.87 -42.05 35.83
C LEU A 686 13.29 -43.44 36.34
N SER A 687 13.34 -44.43 35.45
CA SER A 687 13.89 -45.76 35.73
C SER A 687 14.85 -46.22 34.64
N MET A 688 16.01 -46.72 35.06
CA MET A 688 17.02 -47.36 34.20
C MET A 688 16.86 -48.88 34.17
N ARG A 689 16.07 -49.43 35.09
CA ARG A 689 15.92 -50.87 35.35
C ARG A 689 15.01 -51.58 34.34
N VAL A 690 13.99 -50.87 33.86
CA VAL A 690 13.00 -51.37 32.88
C VAL A 690 13.43 -51.11 31.43
N VAL A 691 14.71 -50.75 31.23
CA VAL A 691 15.28 -50.40 29.94
C VAL A 691 16.62 -51.11 29.78
N ASP A 692 16.77 -51.84 28.69
CA ASP A 692 18.06 -52.36 28.28
C ASP A 692 18.98 -51.20 27.86
N GLN A 693 20.12 -51.06 28.53
CA GLN A 693 21.04 -49.95 28.29
C GLN A 693 21.80 -50.09 26.95
N GLU A 694 21.94 -51.30 26.41
CA GLU A 694 22.59 -51.56 25.12
C GLU A 694 21.57 -51.42 23.98
N THR A 695 20.43 -52.13 24.06
CA THR A 695 19.46 -52.19 22.94
C THR A 695 18.40 -51.09 22.99
N GLY A 696 18.08 -50.55 24.17
CA GLY A 696 16.99 -49.57 24.37
C GLY A 696 15.59 -50.19 24.38
N GLU A 697 15.47 -51.52 24.38
CA GLU A 697 14.20 -52.22 24.48
C GLU A 697 13.66 -52.24 25.92
N GLU A 698 12.33 -52.30 26.05
CA GLU A 698 11.66 -52.35 27.34
C GLU A 698 11.79 -53.76 27.95
N LEU A 699 12.43 -53.83 29.12
CA LEU A 699 12.59 -55.08 29.85
C LEU A 699 11.37 -55.31 30.76
N PRO A 700 10.80 -56.54 30.78
CA PRO A 700 9.67 -56.85 31.66
C PRO A 700 10.06 -56.69 33.13
N ASP A 701 9.24 -55.97 33.91
CA ASP A 701 9.49 -55.76 35.33
C ASP A 701 9.29 -57.06 36.12
N THR A 702 10.38 -57.68 36.57
CA THR A 702 10.37 -58.96 37.27
C THR A 702 10.14 -58.86 38.78
N ARG A 703 9.60 -57.74 39.30
CA ARG A 703 9.28 -57.63 40.74
C ARG A 703 7.86 -58.12 41.07
N PRO A 704 7.69 -58.90 42.16
CA PRO A 704 6.36 -59.15 42.71
C PRO A 704 5.75 -57.85 43.28
N PRO A 705 4.41 -57.67 43.24
CA PRO A 705 3.74 -56.47 43.75
C PRO A 705 4.07 -56.19 45.21
N ARG A 706 4.31 -54.93 45.55
CA ARG A 706 4.60 -54.51 46.92
C ARG A 706 3.30 -54.49 47.73
N GLU A 707 3.19 -55.37 48.73
CA GLU A 707 2.07 -55.37 49.68
C GLU A 707 1.89 -54.00 50.36
N GLU A 708 0.64 -53.53 50.38
CA GLU A 708 0.22 -52.33 51.13
C GLU A 708 0.46 -52.56 52.62
N ARG A 709 1.32 -51.74 53.23
CA ARG A 709 1.47 -51.73 54.68
C ARG A 709 0.27 -51.02 55.31
N PRO A 710 -0.32 -51.56 56.39
CA PRO A 710 -1.46 -50.94 57.05
C PRO A 710 -1.11 -49.56 57.59
N ARG A 711 -2.03 -48.61 57.39
CA ARG A 711 -2.03 -47.27 57.98
C ARG A 711 -2.03 -47.41 59.50
N GLY A 712 -0.87 -47.24 60.12
CA GLY A 712 -0.74 -47.21 61.58
C GLY A 712 -1.42 -45.97 62.15
N GLU A 713 -2.39 -46.18 63.03
CA GLU A 713 -3.02 -45.18 63.89
C GLU A 713 -1.95 -44.38 64.65
N ARG A 714 -1.91 -43.07 64.40
CA ARG A 714 -1.15 -42.14 65.25
C ARG A 714 -2.02 -41.74 66.42
N GLY A 715 -1.69 -42.33 67.56
CA GLY A 715 -2.24 -42.02 68.86
C GLY A 715 -2.02 -40.57 69.29
N ASP A 716 -3.00 -40.15 70.06
CA ASP A 716 -3.15 -38.94 70.84
C ASP A 716 -1.98 -38.73 71.83
N ARG A 717 -1.42 -37.52 71.87
CA ARG A 717 -0.57 -37.00 72.96
C ARG A 717 -0.48 -35.47 72.90
N GLY A 718 -1.41 -34.82 73.60
CA GLY A 718 -1.11 -34.00 74.78
C GLY A 718 -0.11 -32.84 74.64
N ASP A 719 -0.70 -31.64 74.57
CA ASP A 719 -0.53 -30.54 75.54
C ASP A 719 0.89 -29.99 75.84
N ARG A 720 1.17 -28.78 75.32
CA ARG A 720 1.91 -27.73 76.01
C ARG A 720 1.49 -26.36 75.47
N GLY A 721 0.90 -25.57 76.38
CA GLY A 721 0.21 -24.30 76.18
C GLY A 721 1.02 -23.03 75.80
N PRO A 722 0.43 -21.84 75.99
CA PRO A 722 0.48 -20.73 75.03
C PRO A 722 1.33 -19.53 75.49
N ARG A 723 1.68 -18.64 74.55
CA ARG A 723 2.11 -17.22 74.72
C ARG A 723 2.62 -16.71 73.35
N ARG A 724 2.43 -15.49 72.87
CA ARG A 724 1.72 -14.27 73.33
C ARG A 724 1.86 -13.28 72.16
N ASP A 725 0.81 -12.51 71.90
CA ASP A 725 0.84 -11.33 71.02
C ASP A 725 1.95 -10.34 71.40
N GLY A 726 2.46 -9.62 70.40
CA GLY A 726 3.52 -8.63 70.57
C GLY A 726 3.73 -7.74 69.35
N ASP A 727 2.69 -7.03 68.96
CA ASP A 727 2.72 -5.84 68.10
C ASP A 727 3.71 -4.79 68.66
N ARG A 728 4.53 -4.15 67.80
CA ARG A 728 5.18 -2.85 68.05
C ARG A 728 5.82 -2.25 66.79
N ARG A 729 5.11 -1.25 66.25
CA ARG A 729 5.63 -0.12 65.46
C ARG A 729 6.61 0.75 66.27
N ARG A 730 7.61 1.33 65.59
CA ARG A 730 8.11 2.76 65.65
C ARG A 730 9.51 2.87 65.02
N GLU A 731 9.67 3.57 63.91
CA GLU A 731 10.00 5.02 63.78
C GLU A 731 11.48 5.37 64.03
N GLY A 732 12.12 5.91 62.98
CA GLY A 732 12.83 7.19 63.02
C GLY A 732 14.28 7.21 63.51
N GLY A 733 15.21 7.65 62.65
CA GLY A 733 16.59 7.90 63.04
C GLY A 733 17.50 8.45 61.95
N ASP A 734 17.12 9.58 61.38
CA ASP A 734 17.92 10.43 60.49
C ASP A 734 19.09 11.09 61.25
N ARG A 735 20.29 11.20 60.64
CA ARG A 735 21.40 12.12 61.02
C ARG A 735 22.60 12.00 60.05
N GLY A 736 22.77 12.98 59.16
CA GLY A 736 24.08 13.38 58.59
C GLY A 736 24.93 14.18 59.61
N PRO A 737 25.91 15.04 59.23
CA PRO A 737 26.26 15.55 57.88
C PRO A 737 27.77 15.80 57.55
N ARG A 738 28.04 16.09 56.26
CA ARG A 738 29.00 17.03 55.60
C ARG A 738 30.44 17.25 56.12
N ARG A 739 31.41 17.26 55.18
CA ARG A 739 32.23 18.47 54.85
C ARG A 739 33.03 18.36 53.53
N ASP A 740 33.02 19.50 52.81
CA ASP A 740 33.76 19.87 51.59
C ASP A 740 35.28 20.03 51.75
N ARG A 741 36.04 19.89 50.64
CA ARG A 741 36.86 20.93 49.95
C ARG A 741 38.10 20.34 49.27
N GLY A 742 38.46 20.85 48.09
CA GLY A 742 39.88 20.96 47.70
C GLY A 742 40.21 20.92 46.20
N ASP A 743 40.39 22.12 45.65
CA ASP A 743 41.00 22.57 44.40
C ASP A 743 42.12 21.77 43.66
N ARG A 744 42.17 22.05 42.34
CA ARG A 744 43.23 21.85 41.31
C ARG A 744 44.61 22.46 41.72
N PRO A 745 45.79 22.07 41.14
CA PRO A 745 46.23 22.53 39.79
C PRO A 745 47.25 21.69 38.97
N ARG A 746 47.09 21.75 37.62
CA ARG A 746 48.04 22.03 36.50
C ARG A 746 49.46 21.40 36.36
N ARG A 747 49.77 21.10 35.07
CA ARG A 747 51.06 20.82 34.33
C ARG A 747 51.51 19.34 34.33
N GLU A 748 52.05 18.74 33.26
CA GLU A 748 52.96 19.24 32.21
C GLU A 748 53.00 18.34 30.93
N ARG A 749 53.67 18.83 29.88
CA ARG A 749 53.86 18.28 28.51
C ARG A 749 54.91 17.16 28.41
N SER A 750 54.77 16.30 27.39
CA SER A 750 55.83 15.67 26.55
C SER A 750 55.14 14.84 25.45
N GLU A 751 55.07 15.27 24.18
CA GLU A 751 56.02 14.99 23.09
C GLU A 751 56.33 13.50 22.83
N GLY A 752 56.12 13.07 21.58
CA GLY A 752 56.49 11.79 20.99
C GLY A 752 55.54 11.39 19.85
N GLY A 753 55.85 11.82 18.62
CA GLY A 753 55.10 11.46 17.42
C GLY A 753 55.57 10.14 16.80
N ASP A 754 54.75 9.60 15.90
CA ASP A 754 55.24 8.97 14.67
C ASP A 754 54.12 8.94 13.60
N GLU A 755 54.55 9.09 12.35
CA GLU A 755 53.79 9.39 11.15
C GLU A 755 53.29 8.14 10.41
N GLY A 756 52.19 8.25 9.66
CA GLY A 756 51.84 7.30 8.60
C GLY A 756 50.41 7.47 8.05
N PRO A 757 50.17 7.41 6.73
CA PRO A 757 49.35 8.39 6.04
C PRO A 757 47.94 7.91 5.66
N ALA A 758 47.04 8.89 5.51
CA ALA A 758 45.77 8.75 4.80
C ALA A 758 45.81 9.59 3.51
N PRO A 759 45.30 9.09 2.37
CA PRO A 759 44.81 9.92 1.27
C PRO A 759 43.27 9.90 1.26
N ASP A 760 42.61 11.04 1.43
CA ASP A 760 42.23 12.02 0.38
C ASP A 760 41.25 11.48 -0.65
N PHE A 761 40.02 11.99 -0.62
CA PHE A 761 39.33 12.62 -1.77
C PHE A 761 37.92 13.08 -1.35
N ALA A 762 37.76 14.38 -1.06
CA ALA A 762 36.46 15.06 -1.04
C ALA A 762 36.57 16.35 -1.90
N PRO A 763 35.72 16.53 -2.94
CA PRO A 763 35.90 17.61 -3.91
C PRO A 763 35.44 18.99 -3.44
N ALA A 764 36.17 19.99 -3.93
CA ALA A 764 36.18 21.39 -3.55
C ALA A 764 35.14 22.26 -4.30
N PHE A 765 34.01 22.58 -3.66
CA PHE A 765 33.18 23.73 -4.08
C PHE A 765 32.57 24.54 -2.91
N LEU A 766 32.93 24.25 -1.66
CA LEU A 766 32.34 24.86 -0.46
C LEU A 766 33.19 25.95 0.21
N THR A 767 34.13 26.55 -0.51
CA THR A 767 34.92 27.67 0.02
C THR A 767 35.09 28.76 -1.03
N ARG A 768 34.12 29.66 -1.10
CA ARG A 768 34.30 31.09 -1.42
C ARG A 768 32.98 31.84 -1.25
N ASP A 769 32.82 32.41 -0.05
CA ASP A 769 32.19 33.72 0.10
C ASP A 769 33.30 34.76 -0.15
N ASP A 770 33.04 35.72 -1.04
CA ASP A 770 33.40 37.14 -0.93
C ASP A 770 33.00 37.87 -2.23
N ASP A 771 32.25 38.97 -2.04
CA ASP A 771 31.63 39.96 -2.96
C ASP A 771 30.20 39.73 -3.51
#